data_AF-A0A521NRX6-F1
#
_entry.id   AF-A0A521NRX6-F1
#
_cell.length_a   1.000
_cell.length_b   1.000
_cell.length_c   1.000
_cell.angle_alpha   90.00
_cell.angle_beta   90.00
_cell.angle_gamma   90.00
#
_symmetry.space_group_name_H-M   'P 1'
#
loop_
_entity.id
_entity.type
_entity.pdbx_description
1 polymer ?
#
loop_
_entity_poly.entity_id
_entity_poly.type
_entity_poly.pdbx_seq_one_letter_code
_entity_poly.pdbx_strand_id
1 'polypeptide(L)'
;MIHAAPRPTWQLRTLVLAAVVALTACGGGGGGGAVFPFVPPPPTDTAPPPVQPPPPAPTCAAAIPADAPLAAIPAVQGTGHLSPMAEQAVTVRGVVVGDFQATGTGDPRLNGFFVQSLVPDADPLTSEGLFVYAPANATRVAVGDYVQVSGTVTEFGQTAGAGAKPDSITQIAGSSDKPVAISICGSGLAIAPTPITLPVADESTLERYEGMLVEIAQPLAVSELFELGRYGQLVLALNGRQFNPTNGNASATHEQNLLARIVLDDGGSRQNPNPIPYLSAAGTDGTRRMGDTTQKVTGILSHNFAAYRIQPTEATSFAQANPRPATAPAVGGALKVASLNVLNYFTTFQNGENAAGQTGQGCTLGSEAVSAGNCRGANNRTEFDRQQAKIVAAIAGLDADVIGLMEIQNTDVATDNLVAALNAKLGAGTYASVRSGSFGTDAIKVDILYKPAKVQRVGGLVFPTGTDLTEYVAPSGRPPLAQRFSAVGNHGGFWFVVNHLKSKGSCPGTGDIDLGQGCFNLARTKQATALNSFVAKLKAQGEADVLMMGDFNSYLLEDPTKVLESAGNESLLKRMPANDRYTYVFGGETGALDHAYASGSLATQVAGVGVWHINADEPTALDYNTDFTTDDRYAPTPFRASDHDPVLVGLNLAADAAVTLPILGGTIPASAKAGESYGVTITEALPGGTATLTSLSVDWGDGSTATTAPGAGTVTHTYTAAGNFEVVITLTNSAGQTATRSGTVAVSKIVVVPPGPPDLFFSEYIEGSSNNKAIELYNPTAAALDLSLYTVKLYSNGASTATNTQVLSGTLAAGATLVLSNSGATAPFKPAGSIVSSVVNYNGDDALTIEKSGTVIDRIGQVGVDPGNEWKSGAISTLNQTLRRKPEVKAGDRNPLLPFDPAEQWGPAVPLPIDTSDGLGSHTVN
;
A
#
# COMPACT_ATOMS: atom_id res chain seq x y z
N MET A 1 -5.72 0.46 7.25
CA MET A 1 -5.45 1.93 7.32
C MET A 1 -4.91 2.45 5.98
N ILE A 2 -5.80 2.72 5.03
CA ILE A 2 -5.48 3.54 3.86
C ILE A 2 -5.37 4.97 4.38
N HIS A 3 -4.15 5.44 4.66
CA HIS A 3 -3.96 6.85 4.96
C HIS A 3 -4.38 7.66 3.74
N ALA A 4 -5.49 8.38 3.90
CA ALA A 4 -5.88 9.46 3.03
C ALA A 4 -4.67 10.39 2.88
N ALA A 5 -4.05 10.39 1.70
CA ALA A 5 -3.30 11.55 1.29
C ALA A 5 -4.35 12.66 1.07
N PRO A 6 -4.29 13.79 1.79
CA PRO A 6 -5.09 14.95 1.41
C PRO A 6 -4.69 15.35 -0.01
N ARG A 7 -5.67 15.78 -0.82
CA ARG A 7 -5.41 16.35 -2.14
C ARG A 7 -4.29 17.40 -2.01
N PRO A 8 -3.22 17.35 -2.81
CA PRO A 8 -2.26 18.44 -2.80
C PRO A 8 -2.97 19.69 -3.33
N THR A 9 -3.03 20.73 -2.50
CA THR A 9 -3.39 22.07 -2.94
C THR A 9 -2.25 22.59 -3.81
N TRP A 10 -2.45 22.58 -5.13
CA TRP A 10 -1.54 23.24 -6.05
C TRP A 10 -1.66 24.75 -5.85
N GLN A 11 -0.59 25.39 -5.37
CA GLN A 11 -0.55 26.84 -5.33
C GLN A 11 -0.45 27.38 -6.75
N LEU A 12 -1.52 28.00 -7.25
CA LEU A 12 -1.46 28.85 -8.44
C LEU A 12 -0.42 29.95 -8.20
N ARG A 13 0.69 29.91 -8.94
CA ARG A 13 1.53 31.10 -9.14
C ARG A 13 1.21 31.69 -10.50
N THR A 14 0.59 32.87 -10.46
CA THR A 14 0.26 33.72 -11.60
C THR A 14 1.53 34.04 -12.38
N LEU A 15 1.72 33.45 -13.56
CA LEU A 15 2.70 33.91 -14.54
C LEU A 15 2.01 34.96 -15.43
N VAL A 16 2.39 36.22 -15.27
CA VAL A 16 1.97 37.29 -16.19
C VAL A 16 2.72 37.10 -17.50
N LEU A 17 2.05 36.56 -18.53
CA LEU A 17 2.56 36.52 -19.89
C LEU A 17 1.71 37.45 -20.77
N ALA A 18 2.26 38.61 -21.10
CA ALA A 18 1.70 39.49 -22.11
C ALA A 18 1.96 38.89 -23.50
N ALA A 19 0.91 38.45 -24.19
CA ALA A 19 0.97 38.05 -25.58
C ALA A 19 -0.01 38.89 -26.41
N VAL A 20 0.54 39.83 -27.18
CA VAL A 20 -0.15 40.53 -28.27
C VAL A 20 -0.22 39.56 -29.44
N VAL A 21 -1.43 39.18 -29.87
CA VAL A 21 -1.63 38.46 -31.14
C VAL A 21 -2.56 39.27 -32.02
N ALA A 22 -1.98 39.76 -33.12
CA ALA A 22 -2.68 40.41 -34.21
C ALA A 22 -3.43 39.35 -35.04
N LEU A 23 -4.70 39.61 -35.34
CA LEU A 23 -5.46 38.88 -36.34
C LEU A 23 -4.94 39.20 -37.74
N THR A 24 -4.66 38.17 -38.54
CA THR A 24 -4.75 38.25 -39.99
C THR A 24 -5.54 37.05 -40.52
N ALA A 25 -6.57 37.38 -41.30
CA ALA A 25 -7.46 36.49 -42.01
C ALA A 25 -6.89 36.05 -43.38
N CYS A 26 -7.61 35.10 -43.99
CA CYS A 26 -7.58 34.52 -45.36
C CYS A 26 -7.14 33.05 -45.37
N GLY A 27 -7.83 32.08 -45.97
CA GLY A 27 -9.09 32.05 -46.72
C GLY A 27 -9.19 30.77 -47.60
N GLY A 28 -10.42 30.32 -47.88
CA GLY A 28 -10.86 29.45 -49.00
C GLY A 28 -10.63 27.92 -48.88
N GLY A 29 -11.54 27.02 -49.26
CA GLY A 29 -12.88 27.11 -49.86
C GLY A 29 -13.36 25.77 -50.47
N GLY A 30 -14.68 25.62 -50.64
CA GLY A 30 -15.38 24.66 -51.54
C GLY A 30 -15.78 23.30 -50.93
N GLY A 31 -16.99 22.74 -51.08
CA GLY A 31 -18.20 23.11 -51.83
C GLY A 31 -19.00 21.84 -52.21
N GLY A 32 -20.32 21.87 -52.04
CA GLY A 32 -21.30 20.87 -52.53
C GLY A 32 -22.27 20.40 -51.43
N GLY A 33 -23.59 20.60 -51.46
CA GLY A 33 -24.50 21.02 -52.53
C GLY A 33 -25.71 20.08 -52.58
N ALA A 34 -26.69 20.26 -51.70
CA ALA A 34 -28.03 19.70 -51.85
C ALA A 34 -29.07 20.74 -51.39
N VAL A 35 -29.90 21.15 -52.34
CA VAL A 35 -30.92 22.22 -52.22
C VAL A 35 -32.27 21.55 -52.04
N PHE A 36 -33.02 21.92 -51.00
CA PHE A 36 -34.44 21.58 -50.85
C PHE A 36 -35.31 22.80 -51.16
N PRO A 37 -36.47 22.63 -51.83
CA PRO A 37 -37.29 23.74 -52.30
C PRO A 37 -38.06 24.40 -51.14
N PHE A 38 -37.95 25.73 -51.05
CA PHE A 38 -38.85 26.54 -50.22
C PHE A 38 -40.23 26.59 -50.89
N VAL A 39 -41.23 26.03 -50.21
CA VAL A 39 -42.64 26.33 -50.47
C VAL A 39 -43.03 27.50 -49.55
N PRO A 40 -43.53 28.63 -50.07
CA PRO A 40 -44.03 29.70 -49.22
C PRO A 40 -45.36 29.29 -48.56
N PRO A 41 -45.58 29.62 -47.27
CA PRO A 41 -46.86 29.37 -46.62
C PRO A 41 -47.96 30.31 -47.18
N PRO A 42 -49.24 29.90 -47.12
CA PRO A 42 -50.36 30.72 -47.59
C PRO A 42 -50.58 31.93 -46.65
N PRO A 43 -51.21 33.02 -47.14
CA PRO A 43 -51.50 34.18 -46.31
C PRO A 43 -52.64 33.85 -45.34
N THR A 44 -52.35 33.82 -44.04
CA THR A 44 -53.38 33.80 -43.00
C THR A 44 -53.70 35.24 -42.58
N ASP A 45 -54.77 35.76 -43.17
CA ASP A 45 -55.44 36.97 -42.75
C ASP A 45 -56.37 36.63 -41.57
N THR A 46 -55.83 36.69 -40.35
CA THR A 46 -56.63 36.71 -39.12
C THR A 46 -55.92 37.59 -38.10
N ALA A 47 -56.60 38.64 -37.64
CA ALA A 47 -56.15 39.53 -36.57
C ALA A 47 -55.69 38.73 -35.33
N PRO A 48 -54.66 39.20 -34.59
CA PRO A 48 -54.23 38.54 -33.36
C PRO A 48 -55.39 38.52 -32.36
N PRO A 49 -55.60 37.39 -31.63
CA PRO A 49 -56.56 37.38 -30.54
C PRO A 49 -56.16 38.45 -29.51
N PRO A 50 -57.14 39.05 -28.80
CA PRO A 50 -56.84 40.04 -27.78
C PRO A 50 -55.85 39.44 -26.77
N VAL A 51 -54.80 40.23 -26.44
CA VAL A 51 -53.81 39.89 -25.42
C VAL A 51 -54.56 39.50 -24.15
N GLN A 52 -54.53 38.20 -23.82
CA GLN A 52 -55.04 37.72 -22.56
C GLN A 52 -54.20 38.40 -21.46
N PRO A 53 -54.82 39.04 -20.45
CA PRO A 53 -54.06 39.62 -19.36
C PRO A 53 -53.19 38.54 -18.71
N PRO A 54 -51.98 38.86 -18.23
CA PRO A 54 -51.15 37.90 -17.52
C PRO A 54 -51.99 37.27 -16.40
N PRO A 55 -51.89 35.94 -16.18
CA PRO A 55 -52.62 35.30 -15.10
C PRO A 55 -52.35 36.05 -13.78
N PRO A 56 -53.37 36.21 -12.92
CA PRO A 56 -53.18 36.88 -11.64
C PRO A 56 -52.00 36.26 -10.89
N ALA A 57 -51.16 37.11 -10.29
CA ALA A 57 -50.02 36.66 -9.50
C ALA A 57 -50.52 35.63 -8.46
N PRO A 58 -49.91 34.43 -8.40
CA PRO A 58 -50.39 33.38 -7.51
C PRO A 58 -50.36 33.87 -6.05
N THR A 59 -51.48 33.75 -5.33
CA THR A 59 -51.58 34.17 -3.92
C THR A 59 -50.94 33.11 -3.03
N CYS A 60 -49.89 33.49 -2.28
CA CYS A 60 -49.19 32.57 -1.39
C CYS A 60 -50.05 32.13 -0.19
N ALA A 61 -50.12 30.84 0.08
CA ALA A 61 -50.86 30.30 1.22
C ALA A 61 -50.08 30.49 2.55
N ALA A 62 -50.68 31.28 3.44
CA ALA A 62 -50.67 31.32 4.92
C ALA A 62 -49.38 31.20 5.78
N ALA A 63 -48.21 30.75 5.31
CA ALA A 63 -47.02 30.63 6.17
C ALA A 63 -46.13 31.90 6.18
N ILE A 64 -46.13 32.67 5.11
CA ILE A 64 -45.42 33.95 5.01
C ILE A 64 -46.38 35.01 4.44
N PRO A 65 -46.43 36.23 5.01
CA PRO A 65 -47.24 37.31 4.42
C PRO A 65 -46.89 37.54 2.95
N ALA A 66 -47.91 37.71 2.11
CA ALA A 66 -47.74 37.91 0.66
C ALA A 66 -47.02 39.23 0.31
N ASP A 67 -46.95 40.17 1.25
CA ASP A 67 -46.34 41.50 1.20
C ASP A 67 -44.98 41.60 1.91
N ALA A 68 -44.41 40.47 2.38
CA ALA A 68 -43.06 40.45 2.95
C ALA A 68 -42.03 41.02 1.94
N PRO A 69 -41.07 41.88 2.37
CA PRO A 69 -40.04 42.40 1.48
C PRO A 69 -39.26 41.26 0.81
N LEU A 70 -39.27 41.25 -0.52
CA LEU A 70 -38.62 40.21 -1.32
C LEU A 70 -37.21 40.65 -1.71
N ALA A 71 -36.24 39.76 -1.47
CA ALA A 71 -34.95 39.79 -2.13
C ALA A 71 -35.04 39.00 -3.44
N ALA A 72 -34.41 39.50 -4.51
CA ALA A 72 -34.22 38.73 -5.73
C ALA A 72 -33.18 37.64 -5.48
N ILE A 73 -33.42 36.42 -5.98
CA ILE A 73 -32.44 35.32 -5.89
C ILE A 73 -31.04 35.73 -6.40
N PRO A 74 -30.88 36.40 -7.56
CA PRO A 74 -29.56 36.84 -8.02
C PRO A 74 -28.89 37.88 -7.10
N ALA A 75 -29.67 38.65 -6.33
CA ALA A 75 -29.11 39.55 -5.31
C ALA A 75 -28.67 38.80 -4.04
N VAL A 76 -29.32 37.68 -3.72
CA VAL A 76 -28.90 36.79 -2.63
C VAL A 76 -27.61 36.05 -3.02
N GLN A 77 -27.51 35.54 -4.25
CA GLN A 77 -26.28 34.90 -4.73
C GLN A 77 -25.13 35.90 -4.92
N GLY A 78 -25.36 36.98 -5.67
CA GLY A 78 -24.31 37.91 -6.06
C GLY A 78 -23.44 37.38 -7.21
N THR A 79 -22.29 38.03 -7.44
CA THR A 79 -21.37 37.73 -8.56
C THR A 79 -20.08 37.01 -8.12
N GLY A 80 -19.95 36.68 -6.84
CA GLY A 80 -18.77 36.01 -6.28
C GLY A 80 -19.15 34.77 -5.47
N HIS A 81 -18.14 34.00 -5.06
CA HIS A 81 -18.27 32.71 -4.36
C HIS A 81 -18.88 32.76 -2.95
N LEU A 82 -19.31 33.93 -2.49
CA LEU A 82 -19.94 34.11 -1.19
C LEU A 82 -21.09 35.10 -1.37
N SER A 83 -22.23 34.78 -0.78
CA SER A 83 -23.37 35.65 -0.78
C SER A 83 -23.06 37.02 -0.14
N PRO A 84 -23.41 38.15 -0.80
CA PRO A 84 -23.37 39.47 -0.18
C PRO A 84 -24.42 39.65 0.93
N MET A 85 -25.34 38.69 1.07
CA MET A 85 -26.41 38.67 2.06
C MET A 85 -26.18 37.60 3.14
N ALA A 86 -24.99 37.01 3.24
CA ALA A 86 -24.65 36.04 4.29
C ALA A 86 -25.03 36.57 5.69
N GLU A 87 -25.58 35.69 6.53
CA GLU A 87 -26.11 35.96 7.87
C GLU A 87 -27.38 36.84 7.92
N GLN A 88 -27.88 37.34 6.78
CA GLN A 88 -29.09 38.14 6.73
C GLN A 88 -30.34 37.27 6.60
N ALA A 89 -31.45 37.72 7.22
CA ALA A 89 -32.76 37.12 7.01
C ALA A 89 -33.36 37.67 5.70
N VAL A 90 -33.77 36.78 4.80
CA VAL A 90 -34.33 37.13 3.49
C VAL A 90 -35.64 36.40 3.25
N THR A 91 -36.47 36.96 2.38
CA THR A 91 -37.60 36.25 1.76
C THR A 91 -37.41 36.27 0.26
N VAL A 92 -37.46 35.12 -0.40
CA VAL A 92 -37.31 34.98 -1.85
C VAL A 92 -38.54 34.30 -2.46
N ARG A 93 -38.71 34.45 -3.78
CA ARG A 93 -39.65 33.64 -4.56
C ARG A 93 -38.95 33.00 -5.74
N GLY A 94 -39.29 31.75 -6.04
CA GLY A 94 -38.74 31.02 -7.18
C GLY A 94 -39.54 29.77 -7.51
N VAL A 95 -39.26 29.20 -8.67
CA VAL A 95 -39.80 27.91 -9.10
C VAL A 95 -38.88 26.81 -8.61
N VAL A 96 -39.43 25.78 -7.99
CA VAL A 96 -38.67 24.59 -7.60
C VAL A 96 -38.20 23.86 -8.86
N VAL A 97 -36.88 23.76 -9.03
CA VAL A 97 -36.24 23.11 -10.19
C VAL A 97 -35.60 21.76 -9.84
N GLY A 98 -35.42 21.46 -8.56
CA GLY A 98 -34.99 20.15 -8.08
C GLY A 98 -35.42 19.90 -6.64
N ASP A 99 -36.15 18.80 -6.40
CA ASP A 99 -36.58 18.36 -5.07
C ASP A 99 -35.66 17.24 -4.56
N PHE A 100 -34.86 17.57 -3.54
CA PHE A 100 -33.96 16.66 -2.85
C PHE A 100 -34.31 16.58 -1.35
N GLN A 101 -35.59 16.80 -1.00
CA GLN A 101 -36.06 16.64 0.36
C GLN A 101 -36.13 15.16 0.69
N ALA A 102 -35.80 14.81 1.95
CA ALA A 102 -35.95 13.44 2.40
C ALA A 102 -37.42 13.01 2.33
N THR A 103 -37.70 11.88 1.67
CA THR A 103 -39.06 11.32 1.56
C THR A 103 -39.38 10.30 2.67
N GLY A 104 -38.44 10.10 3.61
CA GLY A 104 -38.52 9.15 4.72
C GLY A 104 -37.13 8.91 5.34
N THR A 105 -37.02 7.94 6.24
CA THR A 105 -35.79 7.65 7.01
C THR A 105 -34.73 6.84 6.24
N GLY A 106 -35.00 6.42 5.00
CA GLY A 106 -34.16 5.48 4.23
C GLY A 106 -33.45 6.05 3.00
N ASP A 107 -33.75 7.30 2.59
CA ASP A 107 -33.18 7.95 1.41
C ASP A 107 -32.71 9.37 1.76
N PRO A 108 -31.55 9.51 2.45
CA PRO A 108 -31.01 10.81 2.80
C PRO A 108 -30.44 11.47 1.54
N ARG A 109 -31.29 12.29 0.93
CA ARG A 109 -30.96 13.20 -0.18
C ARG A 109 -30.16 14.40 0.36
N LEU A 110 -30.24 15.54 -0.32
CA LEU A 110 -29.58 16.78 0.11
C LEU A 110 -30.32 17.50 1.25
N ASN A 111 -31.45 16.97 1.71
CA ASN A 111 -32.30 17.57 2.77
C ASN A 111 -32.78 18.98 2.40
N GLY A 112 -33.15 19.19 1.14
CA GLY A 112 -33.55 20.50 0.66
C GLY A 112 -34.04 20.46 -0.78
N PHE A 113 -34.24 21.63 -1.35
CA PHE A 113 -34.65 21.76 -2.75
C PHE A 113 -34.02 23.02 -3.35
N PHE A 114 -33.93 23.06 -4.67
CA PHE A 114 -33.42 24.20 -5.40
C PHE A 114 -34.56 25.01 -5.99
N VAL A 115 -34.49 26.33 -5.85
CA VAL A 115 -35.41 27.27 -6.49
C VAL A 115 -34.65 28.12 -7.50
N GLN A 116 -35.32 28.45 -8.60
CA GLN A 116 -34.79 29.35 -9.63
C GLN A 116 -35.76 30.50 -9.89
N SER A 117 -35.25 31.71 -10.16
CA SER A 117 -36.09 32.86 -10.52
C SER A 117 -36.99 32.54 -11.70
N LEU A 118 -38.27 32.90 -11.60
CA LEU A 118 -39.21 32.77 -12.72
C LEU A 118 -38.90 33.76 -13.86
N VAL A 119 -38.44 34.95 -13.48
CA VAL A 119 -37.99 35.99 -14.40
C VAL A 119 -36.55 36.29 -14.03
N PRO A 120 -35.56 35.88 -14.85
CA PRO A 120 -34.16 36.18 -14.58
C PRO A 120 -33.90 37.68 -14.65
N ASP A 121 -32.85 38.14 -13.99
CA ASP A 121 -32.36 39.50 -14.14
C ASP A 121 -31.62 39.68 -15.49
N ALA A 122 -31.00 40.85 -15.67
CA ALA A 122 -30.27 41.17 -16.89
C ALA A 122 -28.74 40.94 -16.76
N ASP A 123 -28.24 40.58 -15.58
CA ASP A 123 -26.81 40.41 -15.31
C ASP A 123 -26.42 38.94 -15.51
N PRO A 124 -25.70 38.60 -16.59
CA PRO A 124 -25.29 37.21 -16.82
C PRO A 124 -24.22 36.72 -15.84
N LEU A 125 -23.76 37.54 -14.88
CA LEU A 125 -22.78 37.19 -13.86
C LEU A 125 -23.42 36.68 -12.55
N THR A 126 -24.72 36.87 -12.35
CA THR A 126 -25.45 36.42 -11.16
C THR A 126 -26.16 35.10 -11.43
N SER A 127 -26.23 34.23 -10.42
CA SER A 127 -27.03 33.02 -10.51
C SER A 127 -28.50 33.28 -10.19
N GLU A 128 -29.38 32.67 -10.98
CA GLU A 128 -30.82 32.67 -10.74
C GLU A 128 -31.26 31.56 -9.79
N GLY A 129 -30.34 30.68 -9.39
CA GLY A 129 -30.60 29.50 -8.58
C GLY A 129 -30.17 29.66 -7.14
N LEU A 130 -30.89 29.01 -6.22
CA LEU A 130 -30.58 29.05 -4.78
C LEU A 130 -31.01 27.75 -4.11
N PHE A 131 -30.17 27.23 -3.22
CA PHE A 131 -30.51 26.07 -2.40
C PHE A 131 -31.33 26.49 -1.17
N VAL A 132 -32.35 25.71 -0.84
CA VAL A 132 -33.14 25.86 0.38
C VAL A 132 -32.95 24.61 1.22
N TYR A 133 -32.26 24.76 2.36
CA TYR A 133 -32.10 23.68 3.33
C TYR A 133 -33.42 23.47 4.08
N ALA A 134 -34.06 22.34 3.80
CA ALA A 134 -35.40 21.99 4.27
C ALA A 134 -35.38 20.54 4.79
N PRO A 135 -34.79 20.32 5.99
CA PRO A 135 -34.65 19.00 6.60
C PRO A 135 -36.01 18.41 7.02
N ALA A 136 -35.98 17.19 7.58
CA ALA A 136 -37.19 16.49 8.00
C ALA A 136 -38.18 17.39 8.78
N ASN A 137 -39.46 17.31 8.40
CA ASN A 137 -40.60 18.13 8.87
C ASN A 137 -40.77 19.53 8.23
N ALA A 138 -39.87 19.96 7.34
CA ALA A 138 -40.14 21.13 6.50
C ALA A 138 -41.29 20.86 5.52
N THR A 139 -41.95 21.93 5.04
CA THR A 139 -43.00 21.83 4.02
C THR A 139 -42.47 21.08 2.79
N ARG A 140 -43.21 20.08 2.31
CA ARG A 140 -42.88 19.34 1.10
C ARG A 140 -43.23 20.16 -0.13
N VAL A 141 -42.31 20.21 -1.10
CA VAL A 141 -42.52 20.82 -2.41
C VAL A 141 -42.45 19.79 -3.53
N ALA A 142 -42.87 20.17 -4.73
CA ALA A 142 -42.67 19.44 -5.97
C ALA A 142 -41.98 20.32 -7.02
N VAL A 143 -41.24 19.69 -7.96
CA VAL A 143 -40.70 20.40 -9.12
C VAL A 143 -41.84 21.09 -9.88
N GLY A 144 -41.64 22.37 -10.20
CA GLY A 144 -42.64 23.23 -10.83
C GLY A 144 -43.54 24.00 -9.86
N ASP A 145 -43.40 23.80 -8.55
CA ASP A 145 -44.04 24.66 -7.56
C ASP A 145 -43.38 26.05 -7.55
N TYR A 146 -44.19 27.10 -7.57
CA TYR A 146 -43.76 28.46 -7.30
C TYR A 146 -43.87 28.73 -5.81
N VAL A 147 -42.74 28.90 -5.14
CA VAL A 147 -42.68 28.99 -3.67
C VAL A 147 -42.17 30.35 -3.21
N GLN A 148 -42.63 30.77 -2.03
CA GLN A 148 -42.04 31.84 -1.25
C GLN A 148 -41.34 31.22 -0.04
N VAL A 149 -40.07 31.56 0.16
CA VAL A 149 -39.21 30.97 1.21
C VAL A 149 -38.63 32.09 2.06
N SER A 150 -38.70 31.95 3.38
CA SER A 150 -38.11 32.89 4.34
C SER A 150 -37.20 32.16 5.33
N GLY A 151 -35.99 32.69 5.52
CA GLY A 151 -34.95 32.13 6.37
C GLY A 151 -33.70 33.00 6.38
N THR A 152 -32.60 32.46 6.90
CA THR A 152 -31.29 33.14 6.93
C THR A 152 -30.39 32.61 5.81
N VAL A 153 -29.70 33.50 5.12
CA VAL A 153 -28.69 33.12 4.13
C VAL A 153 -27.44 32.63 4.84
N THR A 154 -26.93 31.47 4.45
CA THR A 154 -25.73 30.85 5.00
C THR A 154 -24.88 30.25 3.90
N GLU A 155 -23.57 30.21 4.14
CA GLU A 155 -22.60 29.47 3.33
C GLU A 155 -22.39 28.09 3.94
N PHE A 156 -22.78 27.04 3.22
CA PHE A 156 -22.67 25.67 3.72
C PHE A 156 -21.59 24.88 2.98
N GLY A 157 -20.56 24.42 3.70
CA GLY A 157 -19.48 23.63 3.12
C GLY A 157 -18.24 23.54 4.02
N GLN A 158 -17.07 23.23 3.44
CA GLN A 158 -15.83 23.10 4.22
C GLN A 158 -15.19 24.46 4.45
N THR A 159 -14.72 24.71 5.69
CA THR A 159 -13.89 25.88 6.00
C THR A 159 -12.55 25.75 5.28
N ALA A 160 -12.39 26.50 4.19
CA ALA A 160 -11.10 26.64 3.53
C ALA A 160 -10.10 27.30 4.51
N GLY A 161 -8.84 26.84 4.51
CA GLY A 161 -7.76 27.56 5.18
C GLY A 161 -7.58 28.96 4.58
N ALA A 162 -6.97 29.88 5.31
CA ALA A 162 -6.77 31.26 4.86
C ALA A 162 -6.08 31.31 3.47
N GLY A 163 -6.77 31.89 2.47
CA GLY A 163 -6.28 32.04 1.10
C GLY A 163 -6.76 30.99 0.08
N ALA A 164 -7.56 30.00 0.48
CA ALA A 164 -8.20 29.06 -0.43
C ALA A 164 -9.59 29.55 -0.89
N LYS A 165 -10.00 29.15 -2.10
CA LYS A 165 -11.37 29.39 -2.64
C LYS A 165 -12.40 28.91 -1.62
N PRO A 166 -13.45 29.69 -1.30
CA PRO A 166 -14.56 29.20 -0.50
C PRO A 166 -15.12 27.91 -1.10
N ASP A 167 -15.26 26.89 -0.27
CA ASP A 167 -15.83 25.60 -0.64
C ASP A 167 -17.20 25.45 -0.01
N SER A 168 -18.13 26.30 -0.44
CA SER A 168 -19.51 26.36 0.06
C SER A 168 -20.52 26.43 -1.08
N ILE A 169 -21.78 26.18 -0.70
CA ILE A 169 -22.97 26.52 -1.46
C ILE A 169 -23.74 27.61 -0.70
N THR A 170 -24.26 28.59 -1.43
CA THR A 170 -25.19 29.58 -0.86
C THR A 170 -26.55 28.90 -0.61
N GLN A 171 -27.03 28.97 0.62
CA GLN A 171 -28.34 28.40 0.97
C GLN A 171 -29.18 29.31 1.86
N ILE A 172 -30.50 29.17 1.79
CA ILE A 172 -31.42 29.65 2.83
C ILE A 172 -31.69 28.52 3.80
N ALA A 173 -31.46 28.77 5.09
CA ALA A 173 -31.68 27.83 6.17
C ALA A 173 -32.47 28.47 7.33
N GLY A 174 -33.14 27.63 8.11
CA GLY A 174 -33.72 28.00 9.40
C GLY A 174 -32.81 27.60 10.58
N SER A 175 -33.11 28.13 11.76
CA SER A 175 -32.54 27.65 13.03
C SER A 175 -33.54 26.76 13.77
N SER A 176 -33.13 26.14 14.88
CA SER A 176 -34.03 25.36 15.75
C SER A 176 -35.24 26.19 16.22
N ASP A 177 -35.02 27.48 16.50
CA ASP A 177 -36.02 28.37 17.09
C ASP A 177 -36.85 29.10 16.01
N LYS A 178 -36.31 29.17 14.79
CA LYS A 178 -36.96 29.77 13.62
C LYS A 178 -36.72 28.86 12.39
N PRO A 179 -37.51 27.80 12.24
CA PRO A 179 -37.45 26.94 11.06
C PRO A 179 -37.65 27.73 9.77
N VAL A 180 -37.12 27.22 8.67
CA VAL A 180 -37.36 27.82 7.34
C VAL A 180 -38.86 27.81 7.05
N ALA A 181 -39.41 28.97 6.68
CA ALA A 181 -40.80 29.10 6.30
C ALA A 181 -40.93 28.92 4.79
N ILE A 182 -41.89 28.11 4.34
CA ILE A 182 -42.10 27.80 2.92
C ILE A 182 -43.61 27.88 2.64
N SER A 183 -43.99 28.73 1.68
CA SER A 183 -45.37 28.86 1.18
C SER A 183 -45.42 28.49 -0.30
N ILE A 184 -46.28 27.55 -0.70
CA ILE A 184 -46.55 27.27 -2.11
C ILE A 184 -47.55 28.30 -2.62
N CYS A 185 -47.13 29.09 -3.61
CA CYS A 185 -47.92 30.16 -4.20
C CYS A 185 -48.61 29.69 -5.49
N GLY A 186 -48.02 28.75 -6.23
CA GLY A 186 -48.61 28.13 -7.43
C GLY A 186 -47.87 26.84 -7.81
N SER A 187 -48.33 26.15 -8.85
CA SER A 187 -47.76 24.86 -9.30
C SER A 187 -47.85 24.70 -10.82
N GLY A 188 -47.10 23.74 -11.37
CA GLY A 188 -47.13 23.40 -12.80
C GLY A 188 -46.34 24.36 -13.70
N LEU A 189 -45.45 25.17 -13.12
CA LEU A 189 -44.50 25.97 -13.88
C LEU A 189 -43.32 25.12 -14.34
N ALA A 190 -42.67 25.54 -15.42
CA ALA A 190 -41.48 24.89 -15.93
C ALA A 190 -40.41 25.94 -16.22
N ILE A 191 -39.17 25.64 -15.84
CA ILE A 191 -37.97 26.39 -16.21
C ILE A 191 -37.20 25.51 -17.20
N ALA A 192 -36.86 26.08 -18.36
CA ALA A 192 -36.00 25.37 -19.32
C ALA A 192 -34.57 25.29 -18.75
N PRO A 193 -33.88 24.14 -18.88
CA PRO A 193 -32.48 24.04 -18.48
C PRO A 193 -31.61 25.07 -19.22
N THR A 194 -30.73 25.74 -18.49
CA THR A 194 -29.74 26.65 -19.09
C THR A 194 -28.64 25.81 -19.76
N PRO A 195 -28.39 25.99 -21.07
CA PRO A 195 -27.34 25.25 -21.74
C PRO A 195 -25.98 25.73 -21.26
N ILE A 196 -25.12 24.79 -20.84
CA ILE A 196 -23.71 25.06 -20.54
C ILE A 196 -22.83 24.15 -21.39
N THR A 197 -21.64 24.63 -21.74
CA THR A 197 -20.69 23.90 -22.56
C THR A 197 -19.34 23.79 -21.87
N LEU A 198 -18.68 22.67 -22.08
CA LEU A 198 -17.28 22.46 -21.74
C LEU A 198 -16.41 22.65 -23.01
N PRO A 199 -15.11 22.98 -22.86
CA PRO A 199 -14.51 23.46 -21.62
C PRO A 199 -15.02 24.84 -21.24
N VAL A 200 -15.07 25.15 -19.94
CA VAL A 200 -15.30 26.51 -19.48
C VAL A 200 -14.02 27.35 -19.65
N ALA A 201 -14.17 28.67 -19.82
CA ALA A 201 -13.01 29.55 -19.98
C ALA A 201 -12.20 29.67 -18.67
N ASP A 202 -12.89 29.63 -17.55
CA ASP A 202 -12.36 29.66 -16.19
C ASP A 202 -13.35 28.94 -15.27
N GLU A 203 -12.88 28.33 -14.18
CA GLU A 203 -13.75 27.60 -13.24
C GLU A 203 -14.85 28.51 -12.65
N SER A 204 -14.55 29.79 -12.40
CA SER A 204 -15.54 30.78 -11.93
C SER A 204 -16.66 31.05 -12.94
N THR A 205 -16.53 30.61 -14.19
CA THR A 205 -17.63 30.65 -15.17
C THR A 205 -18.82 29.83 -14.69
N LEU A 206 -18.59 28.78 -13.91
CA LEU A 206 -19.65 27.92 -13.36
C LEU A 206 -20.39 28.56 -12.18
N GLU A 207 -19.78 29.54 -11.51
CA GLU A 207 -20.37 30.25 -10.36
C GLU A 207 -21.71 30.90 -10.69
N ARG A 208 -21.81 31.56 -11.84
CA ARG A 208 -23.05 32.22 -12.31
C ARG A 208 -24.22 31.26 -12.56
N TYR A 209 -23.98 29.95 -12.46
CA TYR A 209 -24.99 28.92 -12.64
C TYR A 209 -25.25 28.14 -11.34
N GLU A 210 -24.63 28.51 -10.20
CA GLU A 210 -24.80 27.79 -8.94
C GLU A 210 -26.28 27.74 -8.50
N GLY A 211 -26.80 26.54 -8.30
CA GLY A 211 -28.19 26.28 -7.93
C GLY A 211 -29.18 26.30 -9.10
N MET A 212 -28.73 26.58 -10.34
CA MET A 212 -29.59 26.60 -11.52
C MET A 212 -29.74 25.21 -12.14
N LEU A 213 -30.89 24.99 -12.79
CA LEU A 213 -31.09 23.85 -13.68
C LEU A 213 -30.31 24.09 -14.98
N VAL A 214 -29.36 23.20 -15.27
CA VAL A 214 -28.48 23.27 -16.44
C VAL A 214 -28.54 21.99 -17.28
N GLU A 215 -28.15 22.11 -18.55
CA GLU A 215 -27.96 20.96 -19.45
C GLU A 215 -26.61 21.07 -20.16
N ILE A 216 -25.82 20.00 -20.13
CA ILE A 216 -24.68 19.78 -21.00
C ILE A 216 -25.12 18.81 -22.09
N ALA A 217 -25.39 19.33 -23.28
CA ALA A 217 -25.78 18.53 -24.44
C ALA A 217 -24.60 17.83 -25.14
N GLN A 218 -23.36 18.18 -24.78
CA GLN A 218 -22.16 17.52 -25.30
C GLN A 218 -22.04 16.12 -24.69
N PRO A 219 -21.71 15.08 -25.48
CA PRO A 219 -21.41 13.77 -24.93
C PRO A 219 -20.12 13.84 -24.10
N LEU A 220 -20.17 13.33 -22.87
CA LEU A 220 -19.02 13.31 -21.97
C LEU A 220 -18.61 11.87 -21.65
N ALA A 221 -17.31 11.61 -21.56
CA ALA A 221 -16.78 10.31 -21.17
C ALA A 221 -16.50 10.26 -19.67
N VAL A 222 -16.72 9.11 -19.05
CA VAL A 222 -16.30 8.85 -17.67
C VAL A 222 -14.78 8.94 -17.58
N SER A 223 -14.29 9.82 -16.72
CA SER A 223 -12.88 10.09 -16.53
C SER A 223 -12.39 9.84 -15.11
N GLU A 224 -13.24 9.54 -14.12
CA GLU A 224 -12.82 9.10 -12.77
C GLU A 224 -13.94 8.33 -12.09
N LEU A 225 -13.58 7.30 -11.32
CA LEU A 225 -14.50 6.36 -10.68
C LEU A 225 -14.18 6.05 -9.21
N PHE A 226 -13.10 6.63 -8.66
CA PHE A 226 -12.63 6.36 -7.31
C PHE A 226 -13.72 6.52 -6.23
N GLU A 227 -14.58 7.53 -6.35
CA GLU A 227 -15.63 7.86 -5.38
C GLU A 227 -17.00 7.22 -5.69
N LEU A 228 -17.13 6.45 -6.78
CA LEU A 228 -18.44 5.95 -7.23
C LEU A 228 -19.11 5.06 -6.19
N GLY A 229 -18.37 4.07 -5.66
CA GLY A 229 -18.91 3.15 -4.66
C GLY A 229 -19.16 3.80 -3.30
N ARG A 230 -18.38 4.84 -2.97
CA ARG A 230 -18.39 5.45 -1.64
C ARG A 230 -19.35 6.62 -1.52
N TYR A 231 -19.50 7.44 -2.55
CA TYR A 231 -20.33 8.64 -2.51
C TYR A 231 -21.25 8.76 -3.73
N GLY A 232 -21.35 7.73 -4.58
CA GLY A 232 -22.20 7.80 -5.76
C GLY A 232 -21.71 8.78 -6.83
N GLN A 233 -20.42 9.16 -6.80
CA GLN A 233 -19.86 10.21 -7.64
C GLN A 233 -18.94 9.66 -8.72
N LEU A 234 -19.05 10.21 -9.93
CA LEU A 234 -18.09 9.99 -11.02
C LEU A 234 -17.73 11.32 -11.68
N VAL A 235 -16.60 11.37 -12.38
CA VAL A 235 -16.21 12.55 -13.17
C VAL A 235 -16.47 12.28 -14.64
N LEU A 236 -16.98 13.29 -15.33
CA LEU A 236 -17.26 13.29 -16.76
C LEU A 236 -16.36 14.33 -17.44
N ALA A 237 -15.75 13.96 -18.56
CA ALA A 237 -14.86 14.81 -19.34
C ALA A 237 -15.31 14.94 -20.79
N LEU A 238 -15.12 16.14 -21.34
CA LEU A 238 -15.28 16.40 -22.77
C LEU A 238 -14.12 15.77 -23.57
N ASN A 239 -14.40 15.41 -24.83
CA ASN A 239 -13.42 14.88 -25.80
C ASN A 239 -12.87 13.50 -25.44
N GLY A 240 -13.59 12.73 -24.63
CA GLY A 240 -13.23 11.36 -24.29
C GLY A 240 -12.30 11.27 -23.09
N ARG A 241 -11.45 10.25 -23.09
CA ARG A 241 -10.46 10.00 -22.05
C ARG A 241 -9.42 11.13 -22.02
N GLN A 242 -9.20 11.71 -20.85
CA GLN A 242 -8.14 12.68 -20.62
C GLN A 242 -6.85 11.96 -20.23
N PHE A 243 -5.76 12.28 -20.93
CA PHE A 243 -4.43 11.76 -20.61
C PHE A 243 -3.65 12.79 -19.78
N ASN A 244 -2.80 12.30 -18.88
CA ASN A 244 -1.87 13.16 -18.16
C ASN A 244 -0.91 13.84 -19.16
N PRO A 245 -0.66 15.16 -19.03
CA PRO A 245 0.16 15.91 -19.98
C PRO A 245 1.57 15.33 -20.23
N THR A 246 2.13 14.63 -19.25
CA THR A 246 3.48 14.05 -19.33
C THR A 246 3.49 12.59 -19.84
N ASN A 247 2.33 12.02 -20.21
CA ASN A 247 2.25 10.70 -20.85
C ASN A 247 2.63 10.72 -22.34
N GLY A 248 2.73 11.89 -22.96
CA GLY A 248 3.22 12.06 -24.33
C GLY A 248 2.25 11.75 -25.45
N ASN A 249 1.00 11.46 -25.13
CA ASN A 249 -0.14 11.37 -26.04
C ASN A 249 -1.27 12.35 -25.67
N ALA A 250 -1.08 13.15 -24.62
CA ALA A 250 -2.04 14.16 -24.21
C ALA A 250 -2.08 15.34 -25.19
N SER A 251 -3.28 15.87 -25.44
CA SER A 251 -3.51 17.04 -26.29
C SER A 251 -3.77 18.32 -25.48
N ALA A 252 -3.90 18.22 -24.16
CA ALA A 252 -4.29 19.30 -23.27
C ALA A 252 -3.35 19.35 -22.04
N THR A 253 -3.19 20.54 -21.45
CA THR A 253 -2.54 20.69 -20.14
C THR A 253 -3.45 20.19 -19.02
N HIS A 254 -2.90 20.05 -17.81
CA HIS A 254 -3.68 19.67 -16.64
C HIS A 254 -4.82 20.66 -16.39
N GLU A 255 -4.53 21.96 -16.45
CA GLU A 255 -5.51 23.02 -16.25
C GLU A 255 -6.61 22.99 -17.31
N GLN A 256 -6.26 22.72 -18.58
CA GLN A 256 -7.23 22.55 -19.64
C GLN A 256 -8.13 21.32 -19.42
N ASN A 257 -7.58 20.22 -18.90
CA ASN A 257 -8.36 19.04 -18.52
C ASN A 257 -9.35 19.37 -17.38
N LEU A 258 -8.93 20.14 -16.37
CA LEU A 258 -9.79 20.60 -15.27
C LEU A 258 -10.98 21.44 -15.77
N LEU A 259 -10.74 22.33 -16.73
CA LEU A 259 -11.79 23.17 -17.33
C LEU A 259 -12.75 22.39 -18.23
N ALA A 260 -12.37 21.17 -18.63
CA ALA A 260 -13.11 20.32 -19.57
C ALA A 260 -13.89 19.17 -18.88
N ARG A 261 -14.07 19.22 -17.55
CA ARG A 261 -14.72 18.15 -16.79
C ARG A 261 -15.72 18.66 -15.75
N ILE A 262 -16.62 17.79 -15.33
CA ILE A 262 -17.64 18.05 -14.30
C ILE A 262 -17.88 16.79 -13.47
N VAL A 263 -18.18 16.94 -12.17
CA VAL A 263 -18.62 15.81 -11.35
C VAL A 263 -20.10 15.54 -11.61
N LEU A 264 -20.48 14.28 -11.77
CA LEU A 264 -21.87 13.82 -11.68
C LEU A 264 -22.05 13.15 -10.32
N ASP A 265 -22.97 13.67 -9.52
CA ASP A 265 -23.29 13.20 -8.17
C ASP A 265 -24.64 12.45 -8.18
N ASP A 266 -25.01 11.74 -7.11
CA ASP A 266 -26.25 10.95 -7.05
C ASP A 266 -27.45 11.67 -6.41
N GLY A 267 -27.28 12.93 -6.00
CA GLY A 267 -28.32 13.68 -5.29
C GLY A 267 -28.50 13.27 -3.84
N GLY A 268 -27.55 12.50 -3.29
CA GLY A 268 -27.54 11.94 -1.95
C GLY A 268 -26.46 12.54 -1.04
N SER A 269 -26.64 12.38 0.27
CA SER A 269 -25.60 12.66 1.27
C SER A 269 -25.07 11.38 1.95
N ARG A 270 -25.51 10.22 1.45
CA ARG A 270 -25.17 8.91 2.02
C ARG A 270 -23.78 8.47 1.59
N GLN A 271 -22.99 8.02 2.55
CA GLN A 271 -21.80 7.21 2.27
C GLN A 271 -22.20 5.75 2.02
N ASN A 272 -21.59 5.12 1.01
CA ASN A 272 -21.81 3.76 0.54
C ASN A 272 -23.28 3.53 0.13
N PRO A 273 -23.77 4.21 -0.93
CA PRO A 273 -25.12 3.99 -1.45
C PRO A 273 -25.33 2.51 -1.83
N ASN A 274 -26.53 1.99 -1.54
CA ASN A 274 -26.96 0.66 -1.98
C ASN A 274 -28.38 0.78 -2.56
N PRO A 275 -28.56 0.51 -3.87
CA PRO A 275 -27.52 0.11 -4.83
C PRO A 275 -26.55 1.24 -5.18
N ILE A 276 -25.34 0.90 -5.62
CA ILE A 276 -24.38 1.89 -6.19
C ILE A 276 -24.99 2.49 -7.47
N PRO A 277 -25.05 3.82 -7.62
CA PRO A 277 -25.63 4.48 -8.79
C PRO A 277 -24.77 4.31 -10.04
N TYR A 278 -25.37 4.58 -11.21
CA TYR A 278 -24.70 4.65 -12.53
C TYR A 278 -24.08 3.38 -13.09
N LEU A 279 -24.18 2.26 -12.37
CA LEU A 279 -23.76 0.95 -12.87
C LEU A 279 -24.66 0.49 -14.03
N SER A 280 -24.09 -0.30 -14.94
CA SER A 280 -24.84 -0.91 -16.05
C SER A 280 -25.90 -1.89 -15.54
N ALA A 281 -26.93 -2.13 -16.36
CA ALA A 281 -28.08 -2.95 -15.98
C ALA A 281 -27.68 -4.39 -15.61
N ALA A 282 -28.46 -5.05 -14.75
CA ALA A 282 -28.25 -6.46 -14.43
C ALA A 282 -28.30 -7.32 -15.71
N GLY A 283 -27.29 -8.17 -15.92
CA GLY A 283 -27.16 -9.02 -17.11
C GLY A 283 -26.13 -8.53 -18.15
N THR A 284 -25.55 -7.34 -17.98
CA THR A 284 -24.29 -6.94 -18.62
C THR A 284 -23.10 -7.26 -17.71
N ASP A 285 -21.98 -6.55 -17.84
CA ASP A 285 -20.83 -6.62 -16.94
C ASP A 285 -21.10 -6.07 -15.52
N GLY A 286 -22.25 -5.44 -15.29
CA GLY A 286 -22.71 -4.93 -13.99
C GLY A 286 -21.85 -3.81 -13.39
N THR A 287 -21.07 -3.13 -14.22
CA THR A 287 -20.10 -2.08 -13.83
C THR A 287 -20.28 -0.80 -14.64
N ARG A 288 -19.60 0.27 -14.24
CA ARG A 288 -19.33 1.46 -15.04
C ARG A 288 -17.84 1.52 -15.29
N ARG A 289 -17.41 1.73 -16.54
CA ARG A 289 -15.98 1.82 -16.86
C ARG A 289 -15.58 3.19 -17.34
N MET A 290 -14.32 3.53 -17.10
CA MET A 290 -13.68 4.70 -17.67
C MET A 290 -13.85 4.70 -19.20
N GLY A 291 -14.14 5.85 -19.79
CA GLY A 291 -14.40 5.97 -21.24
C GLY A 291 -15.84 5.69 -21.67
N ASP A 292 -16.71 5.13 -20.82
CA ASP A 292 -18.16 5.07 -21.11
C ASP A 292 -18.73 6.48 -21.27
N THR A 293 -19.70 6.67 -22.17
CA THR A 293 -20.14 8.01 -22.58
C THR A 293 -21.58 8.31 -22.22
N THR A 294 -21.84 9.54 -21.79
CA THR A 294 -23.19 10.10 -21.68
C THR A 294 -23.66 10.65 -23.03
N GLN A 295 -24.97 10.74 -23.23
CA GLN A 295 -25.53 11.48 -24.37
C GLN A 295 -25.68 12.97 -24.05
N LYS A 296 -26.24 13.26 -22.86
CA LYS A 296 -26.39 14.57 -22.26
C LYS A 296 -26.45 14.41 -20.75
N VAL A 297 -26.26 15.50 -20.02
CA VAL A 297 -26.40 15.55 -18.56
C VAL A 297 -27.26 16.75 -18.20
N THR A 298 -28.36 16.52 -17.50
CA THR A 298 -29.28 17.57 -17.04
C THR A 298 -29.44 17.48 -15.54
N GLY A 299 -29.34 18.61 -14.86
CA GLY A 299 -29.51 18.65 -13.42
C GLY A 299 -29.18 20.01 -12.83
N ILE A 300 -29.13 20.08 -11.51
CA ILE A 300 -28.77 21.29 -10.80
C ILE A 300 -27.25 21.38 -10.70
N LEU A 301 -26.68 22.51 -11.12
CA LEU A 301 -25.27 22.78 -10.84
C LEU A 301 -25.11 23.19 -9.37
N SER A 302 -24.26 22.51 -8.62
CA SER A 302 -23.95 22.87 -7.22
C SER A 302 -22.44 22.87 -6.99
N HIS A 303 -21.98 23.56 -5.95
CA HIS A 303 -20.58 23.57 -5.55
C HIS A 303 -20.41 23.14 -4.10
N ASN A 304 -19.59 22.12 -3.86
CA ASN A 304 -19.15 21.66 -2.54
C ASN A 304 -18.04 20.61 -2.70
N PHE A 305 -17.28 20.34 -1.62
CA PHE A 305 -16.15 19.41 -1.60
C PHE A 305 -15.10 19.69 -2.70
N ALA A 306 -14.85 20.97 -2.94
CA ALA A 306 -13.88 21.55 -3.86
C ALA A 306 -14.12 21.19 -5.34
N ALA A 307 -15.38 21.01 -5.74
CA ALA A 307 -15.75 20.78 -7.14
C ALA A 307 -17.17 21.25 -7.46
N TYR A 308 -17.35 21.82 -8.66
CA TYR A 308 -18.67 21.93 -9.27
C TYR A 308 -19.17 20.57 -9.71
N ARG A 309 -20.46 20.32 -9.51
CA ARG A 309 -21.11 19.05 -9.80
C ARG A 309 -22.53 19.25 -10.30
N ILE A 310 -23.02 18.25 -11.03
CA ILE A 310 -24.43 18.15 -11.41
C ILE A 310 -25.14 17.19 -10.46
N GLN A 311 -26.20 17.69 -9.82
CA GLN A 311 -27.20 16.90 -9.11
C GLN A 311 -28.32 16.56 -10.11
N PRO A 312 -28.40 15.32 -10.62
CA PRO A 312 -29.31 14.99 -11.72
C PRO A 312 -30.78 15.16 -11.32
N THR A 313 -31.56 15.80 -12.18
CA THR A 313 -33.02 15.93 -12.06
C THR A 313 -33.75 14.94 -12.96
N GLU A 314 -33.04 14.32 -13.89
CA GLU A 314 -33.46 13.19 -14.73
C GLU A 314 -32.36 12.13 -14.76
N ALA A 315 -32.70 10.89 -15.12
CA ALA A 315 -31.73 9.80 -15.17
C ALA A 315 -30.71 10.01 -16.31
N THR A 316 -29.42 10.02 -15.98
CA THR A 316 -28.34 10.08 -16.97
C THR A 316 -28.21 8.76 -17.71
N SER A 317 -28.35 8.80 -19.04
CA SER A 317 -28.16 7.63 -19.91
C SER A 317 -26.71 7.50 -20.36
N PHE A 318 -26.16 6.29 -20.23
CA PHE A 318 -24.79 5.97 -20.63
C PHE A 318 -24.76 4.91 -21.74
N ALA A 319 -23.86 5.10 -22.71
CA ALA A 319 -23.43 4.08 -23.64
C ALA A 319 -22.18 3.35 -23.11
N GLN A 320 -22.13 2.03 -23.27
CA GLN A 320 -20.97 1.22 -22.92
C GLN A 320 -19.92 1.32 -24.03
N ALA A 321 -19.14 2.40 -24.02
CA ALA A 321 -18.15 2.70 -25.05
C ALA A 321 -16.79 2.01 -24.78
N ASN A 322 -16.57 1.52 -23.55
CA ASN A 322 -15.37 0.75 -23.20
C ASN A 322 -15.77 -0.59 -22.56
N PRO A 323 -16.12 -1.62 -23.35
CA PRO A 323 -16.45 -2.95 -22.81
C PRO A 323 -15.21 -3.66 -22.26
N ARG A 324 -15.39 -4.50 -21.24
CA ARG A 324 -14.31 -5.30 -20.66
C ARG A 324 -13.62 -6.19 -21.72
N PRO A 325 -12.28 -6.21 -21.79
CA PRO A 325 -11.56 -7.15 -22.66
C PRO A 325 -11.78 -8.60 -22.20
N ALA A 326 -12.26 -9.47 -23.09
CA ALA A 326 -12.55 -10.87 -22.77
C ALA A 326 -11.29 -11.72 -22.50
N THR A 327 -10.16 -11.36 -23.11
CA THR A 327 -8.88 -12.08 -23.00
C THR A 327 -7.71 -11.09 -22.93
N ALA A 328 -6.55 -11.57 -22.47
CA ALA A 328 -5.31 -10.82 -22.57
C ALA A 328 -4.97 -10.45 -24.04
N PRO A 329 -4.20 -9.38 -24.28
CA PRO A 329 -3.79 -8.98 -25.62
C PRO A 329 -2.98 -10.06 -26.34
N ALA A 330 -3.20 -10.19 -27.65
CA ALA A 330 -2.40 -11.08 -28.49
C ALA A 330 -1.06 -10.43 -28.83
N VAL A 331 0.01 -10.86 -28.16
CA VAL A 331 1.37 -10.33 -28.35
C VAL A 331 2.27 -11.19 -29.24
N GLY A 332 1.76 -12.34 -29.71
CA GLY A 332 2.53 -13.32 -30.48
C GLY A 332 3.71 -13.88 -29.68
N GLY A 333 4.73 -14.37 -30.40
CA GLY A 333 5.95 -14.91 -29.80
C GLY A 333 5.86 -16.38 -29.39
N ALA A 334 7.01 -17.03 -29.27
CA ALA A 334 7.15 -18.35 -28.67
C ALA A 334 7.11 -18.31 -27.13
N LEU A 335 7.49 -17.17 -26.54
CA LEU A 335 7.41 -16.89 -25.12
C LEU A 335 6.59 -15.62 -24.85
N LYS A 336 5.86 -15.62 -23.73
CA LYS A 336 5.15 -14.47 -23.17
C LYS A 336 5.79 -14.04 -21.85
N VAL A 337 6.13 -12.76 -21.71
CA VAL A 337 6.67 -12.18 -20.47
C VAL A 337 5.77 -11.04 -20.01
N ALA A 338 5.36 -11.04 -18.74
CA ALA A 338 4.46 -10.04 -18.18
C ALA A 338 5.03 -9.34 -16.95
N SER A 339 4.46 -8.17 -16.62
CA SER A 339 4.60 -7.55 -15.30
C SER A 339 3.25 -7.15 -14.73
N LEU A 340 3.08 -7.29 -13.42
CA LEU A 340 1.85 -6.96 -12.70
C LEU A 340 2.17 -6.41 -11.31
N ASN A 341 1.71 -5.18 -11.02
CA ASN A 341 1.60 -4.70 -9.64
C ASN A 341 0.34 -5.33 -9.03
N VAL A 342 0.49 -6.02 -7.90
CA VAL A 342 -0.60 -6.81 -7.29
C VAL A 342 -1.30 -6.13 -6.12
N LEU A 343 -1.12 -4.82 -5.93
CA LEU A 343 -1.81 -4.00 -4.93
C LEU A 343 -1.64 -4.55 -3.51
N ASN A 344 -0.38 -4.62 -3.05
CA ASN A 344 0.04 -5.11 -1.74
C ASN A 344 -0.50 -6.52 -1.41
N TYR A 345 0.06 -7.56 -2.03
CA TYR A 345 -0.27 -8.94 -1.68
C TYR A 345 0.51 -9.41 -0.45
N PHE A 346 -0.18 -9.43 0.70
CA PHE A 346 0.40 -9.81 1.99
C PHE A 346 -0.27 -11.05 2.55
N THR A 347 0.56 -11.96 3.06
CA THR A 347 0.12 -13.11 3.85
C THR A 347 -0.02 -12.81 5.34
N THR A 348 0.47 -11.65 5.80
CA THR A 348 0.25 -11.12 7.15
C THR A 348 -0.65 -9.90 7.07
N PHE A 349 -1.74 -9.89 7.83
CA PHE A 349 -2.83 -8.92 7.70
C PHE A 349 -2.71 -7.77 8.71
N GLN A 350 -3.41 -6.67 8.46
CA GLN A 350 -3.36 -5.48 9.33
C GLN A 350 -4.00 -5.71 10.71
N ASN A 351 -4.80 -6.76 10.88
CA ASN A 351 -5.36 -7.18 12.19
C ASN A 351 -4.38 -8.04 13.04
N GLY A 352 -3.17 -8.32 12.54
CA GLY A 352 -2.18 -9.14 13.23
C GLY A 352 -2.39 -10.66 13.08
N GLU A 353 -3.29 -11.09 12.19
CA GLU A 353 -3.39 -12.49 11.77
C GLU A 353 -2.55 -12.75 10.50
N ASN A 354 -2.39 -14.01 10.11
CA ASN A 354 -1.79 -14.37 8.83
C ASN A 354 -2.57 -15.48 8.09
N ALA A 355 -2.18 -15.75 6.85
CA ALA A 355 -2.81 -16.75 5.99
C ALA A 355 -2.73 -18.19 6.54
N ALA A 356 -1.79 -18.46 7.46
CA ALA A 356 -1.67 -19.74 8.17
C ALA A 356 -2.57 -19.84 9.42
N GLY A 357 -3.32 -18.78 9.76
CA GLY A 357 -4.22 -18.74 10.91
C GLY A 357 -3.54 -18.41 12.25
N GLN A 358 -2.32 -17.90 12.22
CA GLN A 358 -1.59 -17.48 13.42
C GLN A 358 -1.94 -16.03 13.78
N THR A 359 -1.95 -15.71 15.07
CA THR A 359 -2.21 -14.36 15.62
C THR A 359 -0.92 -13.71 16.13
N GLY A 360 -0.96 -12.40 16.43
CA GLY A 360 0.19 -11.65 16.97
C GLY A 360 1.31 -11.42 15.94
N GLN A 361 0.97 -11.52 14.66
CA GLN A 361 1.90 -11.39 13.54
C GLN A 361 2.07 -9.92 13.14
N GLY A 362 3.17 -9.62 12.43
CA GLY A 362 3.43 -8.29 11.91
C GLY A 362 4.41 -8.30 10.75
N CYS A 363 4.68 -7.10 10.23
CA CYS A 363 5.61 -6.87 9.14
C CYS A 363 6.73 -5.93 9.59
N THR A 364 7.86 -5.97 8.89
CA THR A 364 9.02 -5.12 9.16
C THR A 364 9.11 -4.03 8.10
N LEU A 365 9.43 -2.80 8.52
CA LEU A 365 9.77 -1.69 7.65
C LEU A 365 11.14 -1.15 8.06
N GLY A 366 12.16 -1.38 7.23
CA GLY A 366 13.54 -1.03 7.52
C GLY A 366 14.04 -1.67 8.81
N SER A 367 14.48 -0.83 9.75
CA SER A 367 14.93 -1.25 11.08
C SER A 367 13.85 -1.11 12.16
N GLU A 368 12.60 -0.85 11.79
CA GLU A 368 11.50 -0.71 12.74
C GLU A 368 11.13 -2.07 13.38
N ALA A 369 10.50 -2.01 14.55
CA ALA A 369 9.98 -3.20 15.21
C ALA A 369 8.88 -3.86 14.36
N VAL A 370 8.80 -5.19 14.45
CA VAL A 370 7.73 -5.97 13.80
C VAL A 370 6.38 -5.51 14.34
N SER A 371 5.48 -5.11 13.46
CA SER A 371 4.15 -4.60 13.83
C SER A 371 3.12 -4.92 12.76
N ALA A 372 1.87 -5.21 13.17
CA ALA A 372 0.75 -5.34 12.25
C ALA A 372 0.47 -4.04 11.48
N GLY A 373 0.77 -2.88 12.09
CA GLY A 373 0.63 -1.56 11.45
C GLY A 373 1.59 -1.35 10.27
N ASN A 374 2.67 -2.12 10.20
CA ASN A 374 3.61 -2.10 9.08
C ASN A 374 3.16 -3.00 7.92
N CYS A 375 2.15 -3.85 8.13
CA CYS A 375 1.57 -4.65 7.06
C CYS A 375 0.66 -3.82 6.16
N ARG A 376 0.59 -4.19 4.88
CA ARG A 376 -0.24 -3.54 3.86
C ARG A 376 -1.17 -4.60 3.23
N GLY A 377 -2.04 -4.17 2.31
CA GLY A 377 -2.97 -5.09 1.65
C GLY A 377 -4.19 -5.43 2.50
N ALA A 378 -4.65 -6.68 2.40
CA ALA A 378 -5.81 -7.19 3.11
C ALA A 378 -5.79 -6.93 4.63
N ASN A 379 -6.90 -6.42 5.15
CA ASN A 379 -7.10 -6.16 6.57
C ASN A 379 -7.25 -7.45 7.38
N ASN A 380 -7.78 -8.50 6.75
CA ASN A 380 -8.11 -9.78 7.38
C ASN A 380 -8.15 -10.93 6.34
N ARG A 381 -8.41 -12.15 6.83
CA ARG A 381 -8.46 -13.36 6.00
C ARG A 381 -9.47 -13.31 4.85
N THR A 382 -10.65 -12.75 5.07
CA THR A 382 -11.71 -12.68 4.05
C THR A 382 -11.27 -11.85 2.85
N GLU A 383 -10.66 -10.69 3.11
CA GLU A 383 -10.11 -9.83 2.06
C GLU A 383 -8.93 -10.47 1.35
N PHE A 384 -8.07 -11.18 2.09
CA PHE A 384 -6.95 -11.92 1.50
C PHE A 384 -7.43 -13.00 0.52
N ASP A 385 -8.43 -13.81 0.90
CA ASP A 385 -8.98 -14.84 0.02
C ASP A 385 -9.60 -14.21 -1.23
N ARG A 386 -10.28 -13.05 -1.08
CA ARG A 386 -10.83 -12.27 -2.19
C ARG A 386 -9.73 -11.77 -3.15
N GLN A 387 -8.66 -11.20 -2.59
CA GLN A 387 -7.51 -10.65 -3.32
C GLN A 387 -6.77 -11.75 -4.08
N GLN A 388 -6.44 -12.86 -3.40
CA GLN A 388 -5.76 -14.01 -3.98
C GLN A 388 -6.53 -14.55 -5.19
N ALA A 389 -7.85 -14.75 -5.07
CA ALA A 389 -8.65 -15.28 -6.16
C ALA A 389 -8.61 -14.40 -7.42
N LYS A 390 -8.66 -13.07 -7.26
CA LYS A 390 -8.56 -12.10 -8.37
C LYS A 390 -7.18 -12.11 -9.02
N ILE A 391 -6.10 -12.04 -8.22
CA ILE A 391 -4.72 -12.07 -8.73
C ILE A 391 -4.43 -13.40 -9.45
N VAL A 392 -4.86 -14.52 -8.89
CA VAL A 392 -4.76 -15.85 -9.51
C VAL A 392 -5.52 -15.89 -10.84
N ALA A 393 -6.70 -15.27 -10.93
CA ALA A 393 -7.44 -15.16 -12.19
C ALA A 393 -6.72 -14.28 -13.23
N ALA A 394 -6.12 -13.16 -12.81
CA ALA A 394 -5.34 -12.28 -13.69
C ALA A 394 -4.09 -12.98 -14.24
N ILE A 395 -3.29 -13.62 -13.37
CA ILE A 395 -2.09 -14.35 -13.80
C ILE A 395 -2.45 -15.54 -14.71
N ALA A 396 -3.50 -16.30 -14.37
CA ALA A 396 -3.97 -17.39 -15.21
C ALA A 396 -4.46 -16.91 -16.59
N GLY A 397 -5.11 -15.75 -16.66
CA GLY A 397 -5.61 -15.16 -17.91
C GLY A 397 -4.50 -14.56 -18.79
N LEU A 398 -3.44 -14.01 -18.19
CA LEU A 398 -2.24 -13.57 -18.92
C LEU A 398 -1.54 -14.77 -19.57
N ASP A 399 -1.52 -15.91 -18.87
CA ASP A 399 -0.87 -17.15 -19.30
C ASP A 399 0.60 -16.91 -19.72
N ALA A 400 1.28 -15.97 -19.05
CA ALA A 400 2.65 -15.61 -19.34
C ALA A 400 3.64 -16.68 -18.83
N ASP A 401 4.72 -16.89 -19.56
CA ASP A 401 5.75 -17.88 -19.26
C ASP A 401 6.77 -17.37 -18.21
N VAL A 402 6.95 -16.05 -18.13
CA VAL A 402 7.69 -15.35 -17.06
C VAL A 402 6.87 -14.14 -16.60
N ILE A 403 6.77 -13.90 -15.30
CA ILE A 403 5.96 -12.83 -14.71
C ILE A 403 6.77 -12.11 -13.64
N GLY A 404 6.91 -10.79 -13.79
CA GLY A 404 7.42 -9.90 -12.75
C GLY A 404 6.29 -9.38 -11.88
N LEU A 405 6.45 -9.47 -10.57
CA LEU A 405 5.47 -9.01 -9.59
C LEU A 405 6.03 -7.83 -8.81
N MET A 406 5.21 -6.79 -8.61
CA MET A 406 5.47 -5.70 -7.68
C MET A 406 4.46 -5.75 -6.53
N GLU A 407 4.84 -5.25 -5.36
CA GLU A 407 4.00 -5.20 -4.16
C GLU A 407 3.70 -6.55 -3.51
N ILE A 408 4.65 -7.47 -3.56
CA ILE A 408 4.62 -8.70 -2.77
C ILE A 408 5.19 -8.40 -1.39
N GLN A 409 4.56 -8.88 -0.31
CA GLN A 409 5.16 -8.80 1.04
C GLN A 409 6.60 -9.31 1.01
N ASN A 410 7.51 -8.63 1.72
CA ASN A 410 8.96 -8.88 1.68
C ASN A 410 9.38 -10.18 2.40
N THR A 411 8.90 -11.32 1.90
CA THR A 411 9.14 -12.69 2.37
C THR A 411 8.84 -13.66 1.23
N ASP A 412 9.44 -14.84 1.23
CA ASP A 412 9.09 -15.90 0.27
C ASP A 412 7.74 -16.56 0.58
N VAL A 413 7.22 -16.43 1.82
CA VAL A 413 5.93 -17.01 2.20
C VAL A 413 4.78 -16.49 1.32
N ALA A 414 4.79 -15.20 0.98
CA ALA A 414 3.77 -14.60 0.14
C ALA A 414 3.84 -15.10 -1.31
N THR A 415 5.04 -15.13 -1.89
CA THR A 415 5.26 -15.65 -3.24
C THR A 415 4.91 -17.14 -3.34
N ASP A 416 5.37 -17.95 -2.39
CA ASP A 416 5.13 -19.39 -2.37
C ASP A 416 3.63 -19.70 -2.18
N ASN A 417 2.93 -18.90 -1.38
CA ASN A 417 1.48 -18.99 -1.23
C ASN A 417 0.73 -18.69 -2.54
N LEU A 418 1.13 -17.66 -3.28
CA LEU A 418 0.54 -17.33 -4.59
C LEU A 418 0.80 -18.43 -5.63
N VAL A 419 2.03 -18.97 -5.66
CA VAL A 419 2.39 -20.10 -6.55
C VAL A 419 1.56 -21.34 -6.23
N ALA A 420 1.35 -21.65 -4.95
CA ALA A 420 0.50 -22.77 -4.54
C ALA A 420 -0.93 -22.60 -5.05
N ALA A 421 -1.52 -21.41 -4.93
CA ALA A 421 -2.87 -21.12 -5.43
C ALA A 421 -2.95 -21.19 -6.97
N LEU A 422 -1.93 -20.70 -7.68
CA LEU A 422 -1.84 -20.81 -9.13
C LEU A 422 -1.78 -22.27 -9.60
N ASN A 423 -0.92 -23.06 -8.98
CA ASN A 423 -0.75 -24.47 -9.32
C ASN A 423 -1.97 -25.31 -8.91
N ALA A 424 -2.70 -24.93 -7.85
CA ALA A 424 -3.99 -25.54 -7.56
C ALA A 424 -5.02 -25.30 -8.67
N LYS A 425 -4.98 -24.12 -9.31
CA LYS A 425 -5.87 -23.75 -10.42
C LYS A 425 -5.47 -24.33 -11.78
N LEU A 426 -4.18 -24.31 -12.09
CA LEU A 426 -3.65 -24.60 -13.44
C LEU A 426 -3.01 -25.99 -13.57
N GLY A 427 -2.72 -26.65 -12.45
CA GLY A 427 -2.00 -27.91 -12.38
C GLY A 427 -0.71 -27.79 -11.57
N ALA A 428 -0.39 -28.86 -10.83
CA ALA A 428 0.83 -28.90 -10.02
C ALA A 428 2.07 -28.70 -10.89
N GLY A 429 2.97 -27.80 -10.48
CA GLY A 429 4.23 -27.53 -11.17
C GLY A 429 4.12 -26.67 -12.43
N THR A 430 2.96 -26.07 -12.72
CA THR A 430 2.82 -25.14 -13.86
C THR A 430 3.72 -23.91 -13.68
N TYR A 431 3.67 -23.28 -12.50
CA TYR A 431 4.51 -22.14 -12.12
C TYR A 431 5.46 -22.51 -10.98
N ALA A 432 6.64 -21.88 -11.00
CA ALA A 432 7.60 -21.85 -9.91
C ALA A 432 7.99 -20.39 -9.61
N SER A 433 8.33 -20.11 -8.36
CA SER A 433 8.93 -18.84 -7.93
C SER A 433 10.46 -18.91 -8.07
N VAL A 434 11.11 -17.76 -8.27
CA VAL A 434 12.58 -17.68 -8.17
C VAL A 434 13.08 -17.74 -6.73
N ARG A 435 12.17 -17.56 -5.75
CA ARG A 435 12.40 -17.55 -4.29
C ARG A 435 13.51 -16.56 -3.93
N SER A 436 13.21 -15.28 -4.06
CA SER A 436 14.21 -14.22 -3.95
C SER A 436 14.68 -13.93 -2.52
N GLY A 437 14.07 -14.54 -1.51
CA GLY A 437 14.26 -14.17 -0.11
C GLY A 437 13.71 -12.77 0.17
N SER A 438 14.04 -12.28 1.37
CA SER A 438 13.77 -10.89 1.76
C SER A 438 14.96 -10.01 1.39
N PHE A 439 14.71 -8.85 0.78
CA PHE A 439 15.75 -7.91 0.37
C PHE A 439 15.20 -6.48 0.29
N GLY A 440 16.09 -5.49 0.30
CA GLY A 440 15.68 -4.10 0.48
C GLY A 440 15.23 -3.81 1.92
N THR A 441 14.56 -2.69 2.12
CA THR A 441 14.11 -2.23 3.44
C THR A 441 12.62 -1.95 3.50
N ASP A 442 11.88 -2.02 2.40
CA ASP A 442 10.43 -1.82 2.46
C ASP A 442 9.70 -3.10 2.89
N ALA A 443 8.45 -2.96 3.35
CA ALA A 443 7.57 -4.09 3.66
C ALA A 443 7.14 -4.87 2.41
N ILE A 444 7.28 -4.28 1.21
CA ILE A 444 7.11 -4.95 -0.08
C ILE A 444 8.43 -5.13 -0.84
N LYS A 445 8.46 -6.16 -1.70
CA LYS A 445 9.51 -6.46 -2.67
C LYS A 445 8.93 -6.65 -4.06
N VAL A 446 9.83 -6.77 -5.04
CA VAL A 446 9.54 -7.36 -6.35
C VAL A 446 9.91 -8.85 -6.34
N ASP A 447 9.25 -9.66 -7.15
CA ASP A 447 9.58 -11.09 -7.30
C ASP A 447 9.27 -11.59 -8.73
N ILE A 448 9.72 -12.80 -9.08
CA ILE A 448 9.54 -13.40 -10.40
C ILE A 448 8.92 -14.80 -10.29
N LEU A 449 7.86 -15.02 -11.07
CA LEU A 449 7.30 -16.35 -11.35
C LEU A 449 7.66 -16.76 -12.77
N TYR A 450 7.80 -18.07 -13.01
CA TYR A 450 8.05 -18.60 -14.34
C TYR A 450 7.45 -19.99 -14.52
N LYS A 451 7.22 -20.40 -15.76
CA LYS A 451 6.81 -21.76 -16.12
C LYS A 451 8.05 -22.61 -16.42
N PRO A 452 8.39 -23.61 -15.59
CA PRO A 452 9.57 -24.46 -15.82
C PRO A 452 9.53 -25.23 -17.15
N ALA A 453 8.33 -25.47 -17.69
CA ALA A 453 8.14 -26.13 -18.99
C ALA A 453 8.51 -25.23 -20.20
N LYS A 454 8.75 -23.93 -20.00
CA LYS A 454 8.94 -22.94 -21.06
C LYS A 454 10.29 -22.25 -20.98
N VAL A 455 10.75 -21.98 -19.77
CA VAL A 455 12.06 -21.39 -19.53
C VAL A 455 12.78 -22.12 -18.39
N GLN A 456 14.10 -22.12 -18.48
CA GLN A 456 14.99 -22.51 -17.41
C GLN A 456 15.71 -21.27 -16.88
N ARG A 457 15.90 -21.20 -15.55
CA ARG A 457 16.78 -20.21 -14.95
C ARG A 457 18.22 -20.49 -15.35
N VAL A 458 19.05 -19.48 -15.54
CA VAL A 458 20.49 -19.62 -15.78
C VAL A 458 21.23 -18.82 -14.71
N GLY A 459 21.99 -19.50 -13.86
CA GLY A 459 22.66 -18.85 -12.72
C GLY A 459 21.71 -18.36 -11.62
N GLY A 460 22.31 -17.77 -10.59
CA GLY A 460 21.58 -17.22 -9.44
C GLY A 460 20.85 -15.90 -9.73
N LEU A 461 20.11 -15.44 -8.74
CA LEU A 461 19.51 -14.11 -8.76
C LEU A 461 20.59 -13.04 -8.62
N VAL A 462 20.39 -11.90 -9.27
CA VAL A 462 21.31 -10.77 -9.20
C VAL A 462 20.56 -9.55 -8.68
N PHE A 463 21.18 -8.86 -7.73
CA PHE A 463 20.70 -7.62 -7.12
C PHE A 463 21.70 -6.49 -7.42
N PRO A 464 21.25 -5.22 -7.47
CA PRO A 464 22.18 -4.10 -7.51
C PRO A 464 23.04 -4.07 -6.24
N THR A 465 24.26 -3.54 -6.38
CA THR A 465 25.24 -3.40 -5.28
C THR A 465 25.88 -2.02 -5.29
N GLY A 466 26.54 -1.65 -4.19
CA GLY A 466 27.25 -0.37 -4.07
C GLY A 466 26.30 0.82 -4.27
N THR A 467 26.74 1.80 -5.06
CA THR A 467 25.96 3.02 -5.34
C THR A 467 24.61 2.73 -5.99
N ASP A 468 24.54 1.73 -6.89
CA ASP A 468 23.28 1.38 -7.54
C ASP A 468 22.24 0.97 -6.50
N LEU A 469 22.63 0.19 -5.48
CA LEU A 469 21.74 -0.23 -4.39
C LEU A 469 21.32 0.95 -3.50
N THR A 470 22.27 1.82 -3.15
CA THR A 470 22.02 2.98 -2.27
C THR A 470 20.95 3.92 -2.85
N GLU A 471 20.93 4.11 -4.17
CA GLU A 471 19.91 4.95 -4.84
C GLU A 471 18.50 4.38 -4.74
N TYR A 472 18.32 3.07 -4.50
CA TYR A 472 17.01 2.48 -4.22
C TYR A 472 16.63 2.50 -2.76
N VAL A 473 17.58 2.16 -1.88
CA VAL A 473 17.33 2.01 -0.45
C VAL A 473 16.99 3.35 0.19
N ALA A 474 17.70 4.42 -0.17
CA ALA A 474 17.51 5.73 0.45
C ALA A 474 16.10 6.34 0.25
N PRO A 475 15.50 6.37 -0.96
CA PRO A 475 14.19 6.99 -1.16
C PRO A 475 13.00 6.04 -0.93
N SER A 476 13.18 4.73 -1.09
CA SER A 476 12.05 3.79 -1.14
C SER A 476 12.28 2.43 -0.47
N GLY A 477 13.52 1.94 -0.36
CA GLY A 477 13.77 0.60 0.15
C GLY A 477 13.48 -0.55 -0.82
N ARG A 478 13.19 -0.26 -2.10
CA ARG A 478 12.71 -1.24 -3.10
C ARG A 478 13.68 -1.40 -4.28
N PRO A 479 14.80 -2.13 -4.12
CA PRO A 479 15.72 -2.37 -5.23
C PRO A 479 15.13 -3.34 -6.27
N PRO A 480 15.58 -3.29 -7.53
CA PRO A 480 15.19 -4.23 -8.58
C PRO A 480 15.80 -5.62 -8.37
N LEU A 481 15.20 -6.61 -9.04
CA LEU A 481 15.64 -8.01 -9.06
C LEU A 481 15.89 -8.45 -10.51
N ALA A 482 16.97 -9.18 -10.76
CA ALA A 482 17.25 -9.78 -12.07
C ALA A 482 17.44 -11.30 -12.01
N GLN A 483 16.90 -11.99 -13.02
CA GLN A 483 17.15 -13.41 -13.29
C GLN A 483 17.39 -13.61 -14.79
N ARG A 484 18.46 -14.32 -15.15
CA ARG A 484 18.65 -14.78 -16.53
C ARG A 484 17.80 -16.01 -16.78
N PHE A 485 17.07 -16.01 -17.88
CA PHE A 485 16.33 -17.15 -18.36
C PHE A 485 16.88 -17.61 -19.71
N SER A 486 16.69 -18.90 -20.00
CA SER A 486 16.92 -19.50 -21.31
C SER A 486 15.66 -20.25 -21.70
N ALA A 487 15.23 -20.09 -22.95
CA ALA A 487 14.07 -20.78 -23.48
C ALA A 487 14.32 -22.29 -23.58
N VAL A 488 13.33 -23.10 -23.18
CA VAL A 488 13.40 -24.55 -23.34
C VAL A 488 13.31 -24.89 -24.83
N GLY A 489 14.31 -25.62 -25.34
CA GLY A 489 14.36 -26.10 -26.73
C GLY A 489 15.37 -25.36 -27.62
N ASN A 490 15.18 -24.05 -27.86
CA ASN A 490 16.11 -23.25 -28.69
C ASN A 490 17.23 -22.56 -27.88
N HIS A 491 17.16 -22.63 -26.54
CA HIS A 491 18.14 -22.09 -25.59
C HIS A 491 18.35 -20.58 -25.58
N GLY A 492 17.63 -19.81 -26.41
CA GLY A 492 17.75 -18.36 -26.48
C GLY A 492 17.64 -17.71 -25.10
N GLY A 493 18.61 -16.87 -24.76
CA GLY A 493 18.74 -16.28 -23.44
C GLY A 493 18.21 -14.85 -23.35
N PHE A 494 17.81 -14.44 -22.14
CA PHE A 494 17.61 -13.02 -21.81
C PHE A 494 17.68 -12.80 -20.30
N TRP A 495 18.09 -11.60 -19.89
CA TRP A 495 17.88 -11.10 -18.54
C TRP A 495 16.47 -10.54 -18.40
N PHE A 496 15.75 -11.00 -17.39
CA PHE A 496 14.52 -10.35 -16.95
C PHE A 496 14.79 -9.55 -15.69
N VAL A 497 14.51 -8.25 -15.73
CA VAL A 497 14.72 -7.30 -14.64
C VAL A 497 13.37 -6.72 -14.21
N VAL A 498 12.99 -6.94 -12.95
CA VAL A 498 11.75 -6.41 -12.38
C VAL A 498 12.08 -5.23 -11.46
N ASN A 499 11.31 -4.15 -11.57
CA ASN A 499 11.57 -2.92 -10.86
C ASN A 499 10.29 -2.30 -10.25
N HIS A 500 10.46 -1.53 -9.17
CA HIS A 500 9.40 -0.72 -8.56
C HIS A 500 10.00 0.61 -8.04
N LEU A 501 10.07 1.65 -8.90
CA LEU A 501 10.65 2.96 -8.53
C LEU A 501 9.84 3.65 -7.44
N LYS A 502 10.44 4.66 -6.78
CA LYS A 502 9.78 5.46 -5.74
C LYS A 502 8.44 6.04 -6.25
N SER A 503 7.38 5.89 -5.45
CA SER A 503 6.04 6.43 -5.77
C SER A 503 5.99 7.96 -5.85
N LYS A 504 5.03 8.48 -6.62
CA LYS A 504 4.80 9.92 -6.81
C LYS A 504 4.09 10.60 -5.62
N GLY A 505 3.57 9.82 -4.67
CA GLY A 505 2.85 10.34 -3.49
C GLY A 505 3.74 10.71 -2.31
N SER A 506 3.14 11.30 -1.26
CA SER A 506 3.77 11.74 0.00
C SER A 506 4.83 12.83 -0.16
N CYS A 507 4.47 13.89 -0.90
CA CYS A 507 5.34 14.99 -1.24
C CYS A 507 6.09 15.60 -0.04
N PRO A 508 7.41 15.78 -0.12
CA PRO A 508 8.15 16.50 0.91
C PRO A 508 7.79 17.99 0.86
N GLY A 509 7.99 18.72 1.97
CA GLY A 509 7.76 20.16 2.01
C GLY A 509 8.84 20.98 1.29
N THR A 510 10.03 20.43 1.10
CA THR A 510 11.18 21.03 0.39
C THR A 510 12.00 19.95 -0.32
N GLY A 511 12.86 20.33 -1.27
CA GLY A 511 13.70 19.40 -2.01
C GLY A 511 12.98 18.78 -3.21
N ASP A 512 12.75 17.47 -3.19
CA ASP A 512 12.16 16.70 -4.29
C ASP A 512 10.61 16.80 -4.33
N ILE A 513 10.15 18.05 -4.39
CA ILE A 513 8.74 18.43 -4.47
C ILE A 513 8.19 18.27 -5.89
N ASP A 514 6.88 18.39 -6.05
CA ASP A 514 6.27 18.35 -7.38
C ASP A 514 6.58 19.63 -8.17
N LEU A 515 7.23 19.45 -9.33
CA LEU A 515 7.53 20.51 -10.30
C LEU A 515 6.87 20.21 -11.67
N GLY A 516 5.81 19.41 -11.69
CA GLY A 516 5.04 19.07 -12.89
C GLY A 516 5.20 17.64 -13.39
N GLN A 517 5.97 16.79 -12.70
CA GLN A 517 6.17 15.36 -13.04
C GLN A 517 5.85 14.44 -11.85
N GLY A 518 5.16 14.95 -10.82
CA GLY A 518 4.94 14.23 -9.56
C GLY A 518 6.11 14.40 -8.59
N CYS A 519 5.84 14.24 -7.30
CA CYS A 519 6.88 14.24 -6.27
C CYS A 519 7.88 13.11 -6.47
N PHE A 520 9.06 13.25 -5.84
CA PHE A 520 10.15 12.30 -5.94
C PHE A 520 10.69 12.07 -7.37
N ASN A 521 10.57 13.06 -8.26
CA ASN A 521 11.07 12.95 -9.63
C ASN A 521 12.60 12.82 -9.66
N LEU A 522 13.32 13.57 -8.81
CA LEU A 522 14.78 13.48 -8.73
C LEU A 522 15.22 12.10 -8.24
N ALA A 523 14.58 11.57 -7.19
CA ALA A 523 14.83 10.21 -6.70
C ALA A 523 14.57 9.15 -7.78
N ARG A 524 13.43 9.20 -8.47
CA ARG A 524 13.11 8.29 -9.58
C ARG A 524 14.14 8.39 -10.71
N THR A 525 14.63 9.59 -11.03
CA THR A 525 15.65 9.81 -12.07
C THR A 525 16.99 9.18 -11.70
N LYS A 526 17.39 9.28 -10.42
CA LYS A 526 18.60 8.60 -9.92
C LYS A 526 18.45 7.08 -9.94
N GLN A 527 17.29 6.57 -9.54
CA GLN A 527 17.00 5.14 -9.63
C GLN A 527 17.02 4.63 -11.08
N ALA A 528 16.47 5.38 -12.04
CA ALA A 528 16.56 5.05 -13.47
C ALA A 528 18.02 5.01 -13.97
N THR A 529 18.86 5.94 -13.50
CA THR A 529 20.30 5.95 -13.79
C THR A 529 20.99 4.70 -13.22
N ALA A 530 20.69 4.36 -11.97
CA ALA A 530 21.18 3.16 -11.31
C ALA A 530 20.68 1.87 -12.01
N LEU A 531 19.46 1.87 -12.55
CA LEU A 531 18.93 0.73 -13.33
C LEU A 531 19.74 0.50 -14.61
N ASN A 532 20.07 1.56 -15.35
CA ASN A 532 20.92 1.46 -16.54
C ASN A 532 22.33 0.94 -16.20
N SER A 533 22.92 1.45 -15.10
CA SER A 533 24.22 0.97 -14.58
C SER A 533 24.15 -0.52 -14.23
N PHE A 534 23.09 -0.94 -13.53
CA PHE A 534 22.84 -2.34 -13.17
C PHE A 534 22.70 -3.23 -14.41
N VAL A 535 21.91 -2.81 -15.40
CA VAL A 535 21.72 -3.52 -16.68
C VAL A 535 23.03 -3.66 -17.46
N ALA A 536 23.89 -2.64 -17.45
CA ALA A 536 25.20 -2.74 -18.09
C ALA A 536 26.09 -3.82 -17.41
N LYS A 537 26.04 -3.93 -16.08
CA LYS A 537 26.74 -4.98 -15.32
C LYS A 537 26.17 -6.38 -15.60
N LEU A 538 24.86 -6.52 -15.80
CA LEU A 538 24.23 -7.78 -16.21
C LEU A 538 24.71 -8.20 -17.60
N LYS A 539 24.74 -7.27 -18.56
CA LYS A 539 25.21 -7.54 -19.93
C LYS A 539 26.65 -8.03 -19.97
N ALA A 540 27.50 -7.52 -19.08
CA ALA A 540 28.88 -7.96 -18.94
C ALA A 540 29.03 -9.43 -18.51
N GLN A 541 27.95 -10.10 -18.07
CA GLN A 541 27.93 -11.52 -17.70
C GLN A 541 27.63 -12.46 -18.89
N GLY A 542 27.69 -11.95 -20.14
CA GLY A 542 27.60 -12.78 -21.35
C GLY A 542 26.18 -13.01 -21.85
N GLU A 543 25.29 -12.04 -21.65
CA GLU A 543 23.93 -12.02 -22.22
C GLU A 543 23.54 -10.57 -22.54
N ALA A 544 23.36 -10.25 -23.82
CA ALA A 544 23.08 -8.88 -24.25
C ALA A 544 21.59 -8.55 -24.21
N ASP A 545 20.74 -9.57 -24.26
CA ASP A 545 19.28 -9.43 -24.28
C ASP A 545 18.76 -9.14 -22.88
N VAL A 546 18.13 -7.98 -22.70
CA VAL A 546 17.61 -7.54 -21.41
C VAL A 546 16.21 -6.97 -21.60
N LEU A 547 15.27 -7.47 -20.81
CA LEU A 547 13.92 -6.96 -20.67
C LEU A 547 13.73 -6.41 -19.26
N MET A 548 13.53 -5.10 -19.14
CA MET A 548 13.16 -4.45 -17.89
C MET A 548 11.66 -4.20 -17.89
N MET A 549 10.94 -4.69 -16.88
CA MET A 549 9.51 -4.47 -16.72
C MET A 549 9.14 -4.16 -15.29
N GLY A 550 8.00 -3.51 -15.09
CA GLY A 550 7.43 -3.24 -13.77
C GLY A 550 6.93 -1.82 -13.63
N ASP A 551 6.76 -1.37 -12.39
CA ASP A 551 6.22 -0.06 -12.05
C ASP A 551 7.37 0.96 -11.96
N PHE A 552 7.47 1.83 -12.97
CA PHE A 552 8.46 2.89 -12.99
C PHE A 552 7.98 4.17 -12.30
N ASN A 553 6.73 4.21 -11.85
CA ASN A 553 6.10 5.37 -11.24
C ASN A 553 6.37 6.65 -12.06
N SER A 554 6.40 6.54 -13.39
CA SER A 554 6.79 7.64 -14.26
C SER A 554 6.11 7.55 -15.62
N TYR A 555 5.58 8.68 -16.11
CA TYR A 555 4.91 8.75 -17.41
C TYR A 555 5.92 8.85 -18.57
N LEU A 556 5.49 8.54 -19.80
CA LEU A 556 6.40 8.31 -20.94
C LEU A 556 7.33 9.49 -21.30
N LEU A 557 7.00 10.75 -20.98
CA LEU A 557 7.86 11.93 -21.23
C LEU A 557 8.59 12.45 -20.00
N GLU A 558 8.55 11.75 -18.89
CA GLU A 558 9.20 12.18 -17.66
C GLU A 558 10.71 11.88 -17.66
N ASP A 559 11.43 12.48 -16.74
CA ASP A 559 12.90 12.40 -16.70
C ASP A 559 13.42 10.96 -16.47
N PRO A 560 12.82 10.12 -15.59
CA PRO A 560 13.22 8.73 -15.44
C PRO A 560 13.13 7.94 -16.75
N THR A 561 12.06 8.13 -17.54
CA THR A 561 11.88 7.41 -18.80
C THR A 561 12.88 7.85 -19.85
N LYS A 562 13.16 9.16 -19.95
CA LYS A 562 14.21 9.71 -20.83
C LYS A 562 15.59 9.15 -20.48
N VAL A 563 15.92 9.01 -19.19
CA VAL A 563 17.19 8.42 -18.74
C VAL A 563 17.30 6.97 -19.23
N LEU A 564 16.26 6.16 -19.09
CA LEU A 564 16.26 4.77 -19.56
C LEU A 564 16.46 4.66 -21.07
N GLU A 565 15.78 5.50 -21.84
CA GLU A 565 15.88 5.53 -23.30
C GLU A 565 17.24 6.03 -23.81
N SER A 566 17.83 7.02 -23.12
CA SER A 566 19.14 7.57 -23.48
C SER A 566 20.29 6.56 -23.41
N ALA A 567 20.10 5.47 -22.66
CA ALA A 567 21.04 4.35 -22.59
C ALA A 567 20.84 3.30 -23.72
N GLY A 568 20.00 3.59 -24.71
CA GLY A 568 19.75 2.72 -25.86
C GLY A 568 18.73 1.61 -25.59
N ASN A 569 17.90 1.76 -24.55
CA ASN A 569 16.77 0.87 -24.30
C ASN A 569 15.51 1.41 -24.99
N GLU A 570 14.77 0.56 -25.68
CA GLU A 570 13.52 0.95 -26.34
C GLU A 570 12.33 0.83 -25.40
N SER A 571 11.52 1.88 -25.26
CA SER A 571 10.20 1.80 -24.61
C SER A 571 9.22 1.04 -25.51
N LEU A 572 8.88 -0.20 -25.16
CA LEU A 572 8.01 -1.04 -25.99
C LEU A 572 6.58 -0.50 -26.07
N LEU A 573 6.08 0.18 -25.03
CA LEU A 573 4.75 0.80 -25.05
C LEU A 573 4.61 1.81 -26.21
N LYS A 574 5.70 2.43 -26.67
CA LYS A 574 5.69 3.33 -27.83
C LYS A 574 5.40 2.61 -29.16
N ARG A 575 5.41 1.27 -29.19
CA ARG A 575 4.95 0.46 -30.33
C ARG A 575 3.42 0.30 -30.39
N MET A 576 2.71 0.55 -29.29
CA MET A 576 1.24 0.45 -29.23
C MET A 576 0.57 1.70 -29.81
N PRO A 577 -0.71 1.64 -30.23
CA PRO A 577 -1.49 2.83 -30.54
C PRO A 577 -1.50 3.83 -29.39
N ALA A 578 -1.43 5.13 -29.67
CA ALA A 578 -1.25 6.15 -28.64
C ALA A 578 -2.33 6.12 -27.55
N ASN A 579 -3.59 5.82 -27.91
CA ASN A 579 -4.71 5.77 -26.96
C ASN A 579 -4.68 4.56 -26.02
N ASP A 580 -3.86 3.55 -26.32
CA ASP A 580 -3.77 2.31 -25.52
C ASP A 580 -2.56 2.34 -24.57
N ARG A 581 -1.77 3.44 -24.56
CA ARG A 581 -0.55 3.58 -23.76
C ARG A 581 -0.83 4.08 -22.34
N TYR A 582 -1.54 3.28 -21.58
CA TYR A 582 -1.82 3.56 -20.16
C TYR A 582 -1.91 2.29 -19.34
N THR A 583 -1.63 2.41 -18.05
CA THR A 583 -1.75 1.32 -17.08
C THR A 583 -2.39 1.77 -15.77
N TYR A 584 -2.66 3.07 -15.61
CA TYR A 584 -3.09 3.68 -14.35
C TYR A 584 -3.91 4.95 -14.60
N VAL A 585 -4.77 5.30 -13.65
CA VAL A 585 -5.58 6.52 -13.66
C VAL A 585 -5.45 7.19 -12.29
N PHE A 586 -5.25 8.50 -12.28
CA PHE A 586 -5.23 9.28 -11.04
C PHE A 586 -5.80 10.68 -11.25
N GLY A 587 -6.71 11.09 -10.36
CA GLY A 587 -7.28 12.44 -10.39
C GLY A 587 -8.01 12.74 -11.69
N GLY A 588 -8.58 11.70 -12.30
CA GLY A 588 -9.24 11.71 -13.59
C GLY A 588 -8.38 11.80 -14.84
N GLU A 589 -7.05 11.69 -14.70
CA GLU A 589 -6.12 11.65 -15.83
C GLU A 589 -5.50 10.26 -15.99
N THR A 590 -5.46 9.77 -17.23
CA THR A 590 -4.95 8.45 -17.58
C THR A 590 -3.48 8.50 -18.03
N GLY A 591 -2.68 7.50 -17.69
CA GLY A 591 -1.31 7.36 -18.21
C GLY A 591 -0.65 6.02 -17.85
N ALA A 592 0.57 5.80 -18.34
CA ALA A 592 1.34 4.59 -18.06
C ALA A 592 2.36 4.83 -16.93
N LEU A 593 2.24 4.04 -15.86
CA LEU A 593 3.28 3.95 -14.82
C LEU A 593 4.06 2.64 -14.92
N ASP A 594 3.43 1.59 -15.47
CA ASP A 594 4.06 0.31 -15.74
C ASP A 594 4.54 0.26 -17.18
N HIS A 595 5.79 -0.14 -17.37
CA HIS A 595 6.44 -0.11 -18.67
C HIS A 595 7.19 -1.40 -18.95
N ALA A 596 7.55 -1.57 -20.23
CA ALA A 596 8.52 -2.54 -20.69
C ALA A 596 9.60 -1.85 -21.53
N TYR A 597 10.86 -2.01 -21.13
CA TYR A 597 12.03 -1.50 -21.85
C TYR A 597 12.92 -2.66 -22.29
N ALA A 598 13.24 -2.73 -23.58
CA ALA A 598 14.10 -3.76 -24.14
C ALA A 598 15.48 -3.20 -24.51
N SER A 599 16.55 -3.95 -24.27
CA SER A 599 17.85 -3.66 -24.89
C SER A 599 17.73 -3.69 -26.42
N GLY A 600 18.60 -2.96 -27.12
CA GLY A 600 18.56 -2.92 -28.59
C GLY A 600 18.63 -4.30 -29.26
N SER A 601 19.35 -5.27 -28.67
CA SER A 601 19.40 -6.66 -29.20
C SER A 601 18.07 -7.39 -29.00
N LEU A 602 17.47 -7.30 -27.81
CA LEU A 602 16.20 -7.96 -27.53
C LEU A 602 15.02 -7.30 -28.25
N ALA A 603 15.06 -5.99 -28.47
CA ALA A 603 14.04 -5.24 -29.18
C ALA A 603 13.75 -5.80 -30.58
N THR A 604 14.76 -6.35 -31.26
CA THR A 604 14.63 -7.00 -32.58
C THR A 604 13.90 -8.34 -32.53
N GLN A 605 13.77 -8.92 -31.34
CA GLN A 605 13.18 -10.24 -31.07
C GLN A 605 11.80 -10.13 -30.42
N VAL A 606 11.31 -8.91 -30.16
CA VAL A 606 9.95 -8.65 -29.66
C VAL A 606 8.94 -8.85 -30.79
N ALA A 607 8.05 -9.82 -30.61
CA ALA A 607 6.95 -10.13 -31.53
C ALA A 607 5.76 -9.16 -31.38
N GLY A 608 5.54 -8.66 -30.16
CA GLY A 608 4.42 -7.77 -29.86
C GLY A 608 4.41 -7.35 -28.40
N VAL A 609 3.59 -6.36 -28.08
CA VAL A 609 3.41 -5.80 -26.74
C VAL A 609 1.97 -5.32 -26.60
N GLY A 610 1.41 -5.46 -25.40
CA GLY A 610 0.07 -4.97 -25.08
C GLY A 610 -0.13 -4.78 -23.59
N VAL A 611 -1.12 -3.97 -23.24
CA VAL A 611 -1.61 -3.80 -21.87
C VAL A 611 -2.98 -4.46 -21.77
N TRP A 612 -3.21 -5.25 -20.72
CA TRP A 612 -4.54 -5.82 -20.49
C TRP A 612 -5.34 -4.90 -19.56
N HIS A 613 -6.26 -4.12 -20.12
CA HIS A 613 -7.06 -3.13 -19.38
C HIS A 613 -8.15 -3.78 -18.51
N ILE A 614 -7.75 -4.39 -17.40
CA ILE A 614 -8.63 -5.09 -16.45
C ILE A 614 -8.77 -4.33 -15.12
N ASN A 615 -7.97 -3.31 -14.86
CA ASN A 615 -7.80 -2.68 -13.55
C ASN A 615 -8.05 -1.18 -13.57
N ALA A 616 -7.31 -0.43 -14.40
CA ALA A 616 -7.31 1.04 -14.38
C ALA A 616 -8.68 1.66 -14.74
N ASP A 617 -9.49 0.91 -15.48
CA ASP A 617 -10.80 1.35 -15.96
C ASP A 617 -11.97 0.95 -15.04
N GLU A 618 -11.71 0.22 -13.95
CA GLU A 618 -12.74 -0.31 -13.06
C GLU A 618 -12.86 0.54 -11.77
N PRO A 619 -14.08 0.69 -11.21
CA PRO A 619 -14.27 1.38 -9.95
C PRO A 619 -13.68 0.57 -8.78
N THR A 620 -13.23 1.29 -7.75
CA THR A 620 -12.70 0.72 -6.50
C THR A 620 -13.70 -0.19 -5.79
N ALA A 621 -15.00 0.01 -6.00
CA ALA A 621 -16.08 -0.81 -5.45
C ALA A 621 -16.03 -2.30 -5.86
N LEU A 622 -15.27 -2.64 -6.92
CA LEU A 622 -15.10 -4.02 -7.39
C LEU A 622 -13.86 -4.72 -6.86
N ASP A 623 -13.05 -4.00 -6.06
CA ASP A 623 -11.82 -4.50 -5.48
C ASP A 623 -12.10 -5.61 -4.43
N TYR A 624 -11.03 -6.19 -3.89
CA TYR A 624 -11.11 -7.22 -2.86
C TYR A 624 -11.52 -6.67 -1.48
N ASN A 625 -11.34 -5.37 -1.23
CA ASN A 625 -11.58 -4.78 0.09
C ASN A 625 -13.07 -4.83 0.48
N THR A 626 -13.35 -4.97 1.78
CA THR A 626 -14.69 -4.89 2.38
C THR A 626 -14.97 -3.56 3.08
N ASP A 627 -13.98 -2.68 3.16
CA ASP A 627 -14.14 -1.31 3.64
C ASP A 627 -15.05 -0.50 2.71
N PHE A 628 -15.85 0.40 3.31
CA PHE A 628 -16.67 1.38 2.58
C PHE A 628 -17.58 0.76 1.50
N THR A 629 -18.15 -0.43 1.75
CA THR A 629 -19.14 -1.02 0.85
C THR A 629 -20.37 -1.51 1.62
N THR A 630 -21.57 -1.18 1.09
CA THR A 630 -22.83 -1.81 1.52
C THR A 630 -23.54 -2.54 0.38
N ASP A 631 -23.06 -2.38 -0.86
CA ASP A 631 -23.46 -3.09 -2.07
C ASP A 631 -22.20 -3.80 -2.59
N ASP A 632 -21.92 -4.99 -2.04
CA ASP A 632 -20.69 -5.73 -2.33
C ASP A 632 -20.76 -6.39 -3.72
N ARG A 633 -19.99 -5.85 -4.65
CA ARG A 633 -19.92 -6.28 -6.06
C ARG A 633 -18.71 -7.15 -6.36
N TYR A 634 -18.13 -7.77 -5.34
CA TYR A 634 -17.02 -8.69 -5.51
C TYR A 634 -17.33 -9.83 -6.48
N ALA A 635 -16.37 -10.08 -7.36
CA ALA A 635 -16.32 -11.29 -8.18
C ALA A 635 -14.86 -11.78 -8.26
N PRO A 636 -14.62 -13.11 -8.22
CA PRO A 636 -13.30 -13.74 -8.35
C PRO A 636 -12.79 -13.74 -9.81
N THR A 637 -12.94 -12.61 -10.48
CA THR A 637 -12.53 -12.35 -11.87
C THR A 637 -11.24 -11.53 -11.90
N PRO A 638 -10.50 -11.46 -13.02
CA PRO A 638 -9.30 -10.64 -13.11
C PRO A 638 -9.57 -9.12 -12.97
N PHE A 639 -10.80 -8.67 -13.20
CA PHE A 639 -11.14 -7.26 -13.16
C PHE A 639 -11.01 -6.66 -11.76
N ARG A 640 -10.35 -5.49 -11.67
CA ARG A 640 -9.99 -4.81 -10.43
C ARG A 640 -9.29 -5.75 -9.43
N ALA A 641 -8.33 -6.54 -9.94
CA ALA A 641 -7.39 -7.29 -9.11
C ALA A 641 -6.28 -6.39 -8.53
N SER A 642 -6.10 -5.23 -9.16
CA SER A 642 -5.16 -4.17 -8.81
C SER A 642 -5.74 -2.83 -9.28
N ASP A 643 -5.06 -1.74 -8.97
CA ASP A 643 -5.22 -0.42 -9.58
C ASP A 643 -4.34 -0.22 -10.83
N HIS A 644 -3.39 -1.12 -11.08
CA HIS A 644 -2.50 -1.11 -12.24
C HIS A 644 -2.86 -2.19 -13.27
N ASP A 645 -2.91 -1.87 -14.56
CA ASP A 645 -3.06 -2.85 -15.63
C ASP A 645 -1.73 -3.59 -15.91
N PRO A 646 -1.75 -4.93 -16.11
CA PRO A 646 -0.55 -5.66 -16.47
C PRO A 646 -0.07 -5.39 -17.90
N VAL A 647 1.25 -5.35 -18.07
CA VAL A 647 1.94 -5.26 -19.36
C VAL A 647 2.38 -6.65 -19.80
N LEU A 648 2.18 -6.99 -21.08
CA LEU A 648 2.53 -8.28 -21.68
C LEU A 648 3.39 -8.07 -22.93
N VAL A 649 4.45 -8.86 -23.08
CA VAL A 649 5.39 -8.84 -24.21
C VAL A 649 5.55 -10.24 -24.78
N GLY A 650 5.48 -10.36 -26.11
CA GLY A 650 5.75 -11.59 -26.84
C GLY A 650 7.19 -11.59 -27.38
N LEU A 651 7.91 -12.69 -27.22
CA LEU A 651 9.32 -12.84 -27.62
C LEU A 651 9.53 -14.03 -28.57
N ASN A 652 10.38 -13.83 -29.57
CA ASN A 652 10.93 -14.86 -30.45
C ASN A 652 12.45 -14.85 -30.30
N LEU A 653 12.93 -15.49 -29.24
CA LEU A 653 14.36 -15.48 -28.93
C LEU A 653 15.17 -16.19 -30.02
N ALA A 654 16.29 -15.59 -30.41
CA ALA A 654 17.29 -16.21 -31.26
C ALA A 654 17.83 -17.47 -30.57
N ALA A 655 18.19 -18.48 -31.36
CA ALA A 655 18.73 -19.71 -30.80
C ALA A 655 20.16 -19.49 -30.32
N ASP A 656 20.46 -19.97 -29.11
CA ASP A 656 21.79 -19.90 -28.50
C ASP A 656 22.36 -21.30 -28.24
N ALA A 657 23.65 -21.35 -27.87
CA ALA A 657 24.21 -22.55 -27.30
C ALA A 657 23.58 -22.83 -25.93
N ALA A 658 23.36 -24.11 -25.60
CA ALA A 658 22.87 -24.47 -24.27
C ALA A 658 23.82 -24.00 -23.16
N VAL A 659 23.28 -23.24 -22.21
CA VAL A 659 24.00 -22.78 -21.02
C VAL A 659 23.35 -23.39 -19.78
N THR A 660 24.14 -24.11 -18.97
CA THR A 660 23.67 -24.80 -17.75
C THR A 660 24.41 -24.30 -16.51
N LEU A 661 24.48 -22.98 -16.32
CA LEU A 661 25.11 -22.42 -15.12
C LEU A 661 24.40 -22.91 -13.85
N PRO A 662 25.12 -23.46 -12.85
CA PRO A 662 24.51 -23.88 -11.59
C PRO A 662 23.74 -22.73 -10.91
N ILE A 663 22.73 -23.08 -10.13
CA ILE A 663 21.97 -22.15 -9.30
C ILE A 663 22.40 -22.40 -7.86
N LEU A 664 22.97 -21.37 -7.25
CA LEU A 664 23.44 -21.41 -5.86
C LEU A 664 22.63 -20.42 -5.02
N GLY A 665 21.90 -20.94 -4.04
CA GLY A 665 21.13 -20.20 -3.05
C GLY A 665 21.54 -20.54 -1.62
N GLY A 666 20.68 -20.24 -0.64
CA GLY A 666 20.93 -20.48 0.79
C GLY A 666 21.20 -19.20 1.61
N THR A 667 21.88 -19.33 2.75
CA THR A 667 22.13 -18.24 3.71
C THR A 667 23.54 -18.34 4.29
N ILE A 668 24.25 -17.21 4.30
CA ILE A 668 25.52 -17.02 5.02
C ILE A 668 25.20 -16.11 6.20
N PRO A 669 25.06 -16.62 7.45
CA PRO A 669 24.77 -15.77 8.60
C PRO A 669 25.87 -14.72 8.80
N ALA A 670 25.48 -13.47 9.04
CA ALA A 670 26.42 -12.34 9.08
C ALA A 670 27.34 -12.31 10.32
N SER A 671 27.09 -13.16 11.31
CA SER A 671 27.86 -13.22 12.54
C SER A 671 28.14 -14.65 13.00
N ALA A 672 29.28 -14.83 13.66
CA ALA A 672 29.64 -16.06 14.36
C ALA A 672 30.47 -15.71 15.62
N LYS A 673 30.82 -16.72 16.40
CA LYS A 673 31.76 -16.60 17.51
C LYS A 673 32.95 -17.53 17.30
N ALA A 674 34.13 -17.01 17.63
CA ALA A 674 35.35 -17.81 17.54
C ALA A 674 35.29 -19.00 18.51
N GLY A 675 35.44 -20.22 18.02
CA GLY A 675 35.38 -21.45 18.82
C GLY A 675 34.01 -22.16 18.81
N GLU A 676 32.96 -21.53 18.26
CA GLU A 676 31.64 -22.17 18.09
C GLU A 676 31.47 -22.76 16.68
N SER A 677 30.56 -23.73 16.53
CA SER A 677 30.18 -24.26 15.22
C SER A 677 29.32 -23.22 14.47
N TYR A 678 29.77 -22.85 13.29
CA TYR A 678 29.13 -21.92 12.37
C TYR A 678 28.64 -22.67 11.14
N GLY A 679 27.35 -22.57 10.81
CA GLY A 679 26.75 -23.26 9.68
C GLY A 679 26.31 -22.29 8.57
N VAL A 680 26.67 -22.59 7.31
CA VAL A 680 26.06 -21.97 6.13
C VAL A 680 25.03 -22.92 5.54
N THR A 681 23.85 -22.41 5.22
CA THR A 681 22.81 -23.19 4.52
C THR A 681 22.96 -22.95 3.04
N ILE A 682 22.85 -24.01 2.23
CA ILE A 682 23.12 -24.00 0.80
C ILE A 682 21.95 -24.70 0.11
N THR A 683 21.39 -24.04 -0.89
CA THR A 683 20.42 -24.65 -1.79
C THR A 683 21.01 -24.70 -3.18
N GLU A 684 20.91 -25.83 -3.84
CA GLU A 684 21.56 -26.08 -5.10
C GLU A 684 20.52 -26.51 -6.12
N ALA A 685 20.66 -26.01 -7.34
CA ALA A 685 19.91 -26.52 -8.47
C ALA A 685 20.76 -26.45 -9.74
N LEU A 686 20.41 -27.28 -10.70
CA LEU A 686 20.90 -27.17 -12.07
C LEU A 686 19.72 -26.82 -12.97
N PRO A 687 19.89 -25.87 -13.90
CA PRO A 687 19.01 -25.77 -15.05
C PRO A 687 19.08 -27.10 -15.81
N GLY A 688 17.94 -27.60 -16.31
CA GLY A 688 17.86 -28.91 -16.95
C GLY A 688 18.90 -29.15 -18.06
N GLY A 689 19.18 -30.41 -18.37
CA GLY A 689 20.21 -30.82 -19.34
C GLY A 689 20.90 -32.11 -18.91
N THR A 690 21.98 -32.48 -19.60
CA THR A 690 22.81 -33.66 -19.24
C THR A 690 23.87 -33.36 -18.19
N ALA A 691 24.06 -32.10 -17.82
CA ALA A 691 25.04 -31.71 -16.80
C ALA A 691 24.54 -32.13 -15.41
N THR A 692 25.47 -32.57 -14.55
CA THR A 692 25.21 -32.90 -13.14
C THR A 692 26.08 -32.03 -12.24
N LEU A 693 25.64 -31.77 -11.00
CA LEU A 693 26.49 -31.08 -10.03
C LEU A 693 27.63 -32.03 -9.64
N THR A 694 28.86 -31.52 -9.60
CA THR A 694 30.05 -32.34 -9.35
C THR A 694 30.79 -31.98 -8.07
N SER A 695 30.80 -30.71 -7.68
CA SER A 695 31.50 -30.29 -6.45
C SER A 695 30.87 -29.05 -5.83
N LEU A 696 30.86 -29.01 -4.51
CA LEU A 696 30.57 -27.83 -3.71
C LEU A 696 31.80 -27.52 -2.85
N SER A 697 32.36 -26.32 -2.97
CA SER A 697 33.45 -25.85 -2.11
C SER A 697 33.06 -24.59 -1.34
N VAL A 698 33.44 -24.52 -0.07
CA VAL A 698 33.29 -23.33 0.78
C VAL A 698 34.68 -22.87 1.20
N ASP A 699 35.09 -21.68 0.77
CA ASP A 699 36.21 -20.95 1.33
C ASP A 699 35.69 -20.11 2.50
N TRP A 700 36.26 -20.29 3.69
CA TRP A 700 35.76 -19.63 4.90
C TRP A 700 36.37 -18.25 5.12
N GLY A 701 37.32 -17.83 4.29
CA GLY A 701 37.99 -16.54 4.36
C GLY A 701 39.09 -16.46 5.43
N ASP A 702 39.27 -17.51 6.24
CA ASP A 702 40.32 -17.63 7.25
C ASP A 702 41.52 -18.49 6.77
N GLY A 703 41.56 -18.80 5.47
CA GLY A 703 42.55 -19.66 4.84
C GLY A 703 42.17 -21.15 4.84
N SER A 704 41.05 -21.53 5.46
CA SER A 704 40.50 -22.88 5.39
C SER A 704 39.46 -23.03 4.28
N THR A 705 39.39 -24.22 3.68
CA THR A 705 38.38 -24.57 2.67
C THR A 705 37.76 -25.92 3.00
N ALA A 706 36.47 -26.08 2.72
CA ALA A 706 35.76 -27.35 2.76
C ALA A 706 35.30 -27.72 1.35
N THR A 707 35.49 -28.97 0.94
CA THR A 707 34.91 -29.50 -0.30
C THR A 707 34.00 -30.66 0.04
N THR A 708 32.75 -30.60 -0.42
CA THR A 708 31.71 -31.61 -0.15
C THR A 708 31.01 -32.02 -1.45
N ALA A 709 30.29 -33.13 -1.40
CA ALA A 709 29.40 -33.50 -2.48
C ALA A 709 28.22 -32.51 -2.54
N PRO A 710 27.73 -32.16 -3.75
CA PRO A 710 26.49 -31.43 -3.93
C PRO A 710 25.32 -32.06 -3.13
N GLY A 711 24.44 -31.23 -2.59
CA GLY A 711 23.28 -31.64 -1.80
C GLY A 711 23.53 -31.73 -0.29
N ALA A 712 24.64 -31.17 0.20
CA ALA A 712 25.00 -31.19 1.62
C ALA A 712 23.97 -30.46 2.52
N GLY A 713 23.25 -29.48 1.97
CA GLY A 713 22.23 -28.69 2.67
C GLY A 713 22.83 -27.67 3.65
N THR A 714 23.61 -28.12 4.62
CA THR A 714 24.34 -27.25 5.55
C THR A 714 25.80 -27.69 5.61
N VAL A 715 26.72 -26.73 5.48
CA VAL A 715 28.16 -26.94 5.67
C VAL A 715 28.59 -26.16 6.89
N THR A 716 29.34 -26.80 7.80
CA THR A 716 29.76 -26.21 9.07
C THR A 716 31.25 -25.92 9.13
N HIS A 717 31.64 -24.92 9.91
CA HIS A 717 33.02 -24.51 10.20
C HIS A 717 33.17 -24.02 11.64
N THR A 718 34.40 -23.86 12.12
CA THR A 718 34.67 -23.20 13.40
C THR A 718 35.81 -22.21 13.21
N TYR A 719 35.50 -20.93 13.32
CA TYR A 719 36.51 -19.87 13.29
C TYR A 719 37.35 -19.90 14.56
N THR A 720 38.67 -19.89 14.44
CA THR A 720 39.57 -19.90 15.61
C THR A 720 39.90 -18.50 16.13
N ALA A 721 39.70 -17.48 15.31
CA ALA A 721 40.00 -16.09 15.64
C ALA A 721 38.80 -15.18 15.35
N ALA A 722 38.70 -14.09 16.12
CA ALA A 722 37.77 -13.02 15.82
C ALA A 722 38.28 -12.17 14.65
N GLY A 723 37.36 -11.66 13.85
CA GLY A 723 37.67 -10.92 12.64
C GLY A 723 36.47 -10.87 11.69
N ASN A 724 36.64 -10.19 10.58
CA ASN A 724 35.69 -10.24 9.48
C ASN A 724 36.28 -11.18 8.41
N PHE A 725 35.56 -12.25 8.10
CA PHE A 725 35.99 -13.23 7.10
C PHE A 725 35.03 -13.21 5.91
N GLU A 726 35.57 -13.22 4.69
CA GLU A 726 34.77 -13.35 3.48
C GLU A 726 34.59 -14.83 3.15
N VAL A 727 33.38 -15.35 3.39
CA VAL A 727 33.01 -16.71 2.99
C VAL A 727 32.65 -16.71 1.52
N VAL A 728 33.22 -17.62 0.74
CA VAL A 728 32.92 -17.82 -0.68
C VAL A 728 32.51 -19.27 -0.93
N ILE A 729 31.25 -19.46 -1.34
CA ILE A 729 30.69 -20.75 -1.72
C ILE A 729 30.78 -20.86 -3.25
N THR A 730 31.34 -21.95 -3.76
CA THR A 730 31.44 -22.25 -5.19
C THR A 730 30.80 -23.60 -5.49
N LEU A 731 29.83 -23.60 -6.41
CA LEU A 731 29.16 -24.80 -6.91
C LEU A 731 29.58 -25.04 -8.36
N THR A 732 30.00 -26.26 -8.69
CA THR A 732 30.51 -26.63 -10.02
C THR A 732 29.68 -27.77 -10.63
N ASN A 733 29.44 -27.72 -11.94
CA ASN A 733 28.82 -28.81 -12.70
C ASN A 733 29.83 -29.64 -13.52
N SER A 734 29.34 -30.72 -14.12
CA SER A 734 30.12 -31.65 -14.94
C SER A 734 30.64 -31.05 -16.26
N ALA A 735 30.17 -29.86 -16.64
CA ALA A 735 30.70 -29.08 -17.76
C ALA A 735 31.79 -28.08 -17.32
N GLY A 736 32.17 -28.07 -16.03
CA GLY A 736 33.17 -27.15 -15.46
C GLY A 736 32.65 -25.74 -15.22
N GLN A 737 31.35 -25.49 -15.36
CA GLN A 737 30.74 -24.19 -15.09
C GLN A 737 30.51 -24.03 -13.59
N THR A 738 30.73 -22.82 -13.08
CA THR A 738 30.63 -22.52 -11.65
C THR A 738 29.59 -21.44 -11.36
N ALA A 739 29.01 -21.51 -10.16
CA ALA A 739 28.24 -20.44 -9.54
C ALA A 739 28.87 -20.12 -8.18
N THR A 740 29.02 -18.83 -7.87
CA THR A 740 29.61 -18.38 -6.61
C THR A 740 28.65 -17.53 -5.81
N ARG A 741 28.77 -17.62 -4.48
CA ARG A 741 28.08 -16.74 -3.53
C ARG A 741 29.03 -16.37 -2.42
N SER A 742 29.12 -15.08 -2.10
CA SER A 742 29.95 -14.61 -0.99
C SER A 742 29.17 -13.83 0.06
N GLY A 743 29.74 -13.76 1.26
CA GLY A 743 29.22 -12.98 2.37
C GLY A 743 30.29 -12.75 3.43
N THR A 744 30.25 -11.59 4.09
CA THR A 744 31.16 -11.29 5.21
C THR A 744 30.55 -11.78 6.51
N VAL A 745 31.34 -12.53 7.28
CA VAL A 745 30.99 -13.02 8.62
C VAL A 745 31.80 -12.25 9.65
N ALA A 746 31.10 -11.52 10.52
CA ALA A 746 31.69 -10.87 11.68
C ALA A 746 31.82 -11.89 12.82
N VAL A 747 33.03 -12.41 13.00
CA VAL A 747 33.35 -13.35 14.08
C VAL A 747 33.78 -12.55 15.29
N SER A 748 32.96 -12.58 16.34
CA SER A 748 33.32 -11.97 17.61
C SER A 748 34.17 -12.92 18.45
N LYS A 749 35.04 -12.37 19.31
CA LYS A 749 35.71 -13.19 20.32
C LYS A 749 34.63 -13.74 21.25
N ILE A 750 34.78 -14.98 21.71
CA ILE A 750 34.16 -15.37 22.97
C ILE A 750 34.72 -14.41 24.02
N VAL A 751 33.90 -13.46 24.47
CA VAL A 751 34.23 -12.63 25.62
C VAL A 751 33.96 -13.49 26.84
N VAL A 752 35.00 -14.16 27.33
CA VAL A 752 35.02 -14.56 28.74
C VAL A 752 35.09 -13.26 29.53
N VAL A 753 33.97 -12.84 30.09
CA VAL A 753 33.89 -11.63 30.90
C VAL A 753 34.80 -11.85 32.11
N PRO A 754 35.82 -11.00 32.36
CA PRO A 754 36.58 -11.07 33.59
C PRO A 754 35.62 -10.87 34.76
N PRO A 755 35.76 -11.61 35.89
CA PRO A 755 34.96 -11.34 37.07
C PRO A 755 35.09 -9.85 37.42
N GLY A 756 33.95 -9.16 37.49
CA GLY A 756 33.91 -7.84 38.10
C GLY A 756 34.31 -7.92 39.58
N PRO A 757 34.45 -6.79 40.29
CA PRO A 757 34.76 -6.81 41.71
C PRO A 757 33.79 -7.75 42.46
N PRO A 758 34.27 -8.53 43.46
CA PRO A 758 33.44 -9.45 44.22
C PRO A 758 32.18 -8.75 44.72
N ASP A 759 31.02 -9.36 44.50
CA ASP A 759 29.70 -8.91 44.93
C ASP A 759 28.81 -10.16 45.14
N LEU A 760 27.58 -9.97 45.60
CA LEU A 760 26.62 -11.06 45.84
C LEU A 760 26.41 -11.89 44.55
N PHE A 761 26.50 -13.22 44.65
CA PHE A 761 26.27 -14.12 43.52
C PHE A 761 25.54 -15.40 43.97
N PHE A 762 24.93 -16.14 43.05
CA PHE A 762 24.27 -17.42 43.29
C PHE A 762 25.32 -18.52 43.57
N SER A 763 25.27 -19.14 44.73
CA SER A 763 26.15 -20.25 45.13
C SER A 763 25.53 -21.63 44.93
N GLU A 764 24.20 -21.74 44.99
CA GLU A 764 23.49 -23.00 44.78
C GLU A 764 22.12 -22.76 44.13
N TYR A 765 21.71 -23.63 43.23
CA TYR A 765 20.40 -23.66 42.56
C TYR A 765 19.86 -25.09 42.65
N ILE A 766 18.63 -25.24 43.14
CA ILE A 766 18.02 -26.56 43.36
C ILE A 766 16.68 -26.62 42.65
N GLU A 767 16.60 -27.44 41.62
CA GLU A 767 15.33 -27.92 41.08
C GLU A 767 15.11 -29.38 41.52
N GLY A 768 14.55 -29.54 42.71
CA GLY A 768 14.18 -30.84 43.26
C GLY A 768 12.80 -31.33 42.82
N SER A 769 12.36 -32.43 43.41
CA SER A 769 11.04 -33.00 43.14
C SER A 769 9.93 -32.12 43.71
N SER A 770 8.82 -32.00 42.97
CA SER A 770 7.66 -31.20 43.37
C SER A 770 8.04 -29.75 43.73
N ASN A 771 7.87 -29.35 44.99
CA ASN A 771 8.17 -27.99 45.47
C ASN A 771 9.52 -27.87 46.18
N ASN A 772 10.40 -28.88 46.13
CA ASN A 772 11.75 -28.78 46.70
C ASN A 772 12.65 -27.90 45.84
N LYS A 773 12.35 -26.60 45.81
CA LYS A 773 13.05 -25.59 45.01
C LYS A 773 13.65 -24.52 45.92
N ALA A 774 14.93 -24.22 45.70
CA ALA A 774 15.66 -23.24 46.49
C ALA A 774 16.86 -22.67 45.71
N ILE A 775 17.23 -21.43 46.02
CA ILE A 775 18.47 -20.80 45.56
C ILE A 775 19.24 -20.28 46.77
N GLU A 776 20.55 -20.33 46.70
CA GLU A 776 21.46 -19.75 47.70
C GLU A 776 22.25 -18.60 47.09
N LEU A 777 22.34 -17.50 47.82
CA LEU A 777 23.16 -16.33 47.50
C LEU A 777 24.35 -16.30 48.47
N TYR A 778 25.55 -16.02 47.98
CA TYR A 778 26.78 -15.92 48.78
C TYR A 778 27.40 -14.54 48.70
N ASN A 779 27.88 -14.02 49.84
CA ASN A 779 28.67 -12.80 49.91
C ASN A 779 30.18 -13.12 49.92
N PRO A 780 30.89 -13.04 48.78
CA PRO A 780 32.34 -13.24 48.72
C PRO A 780 33.17 -12.04 49.18
N THR A 781 32.54 -10.92 49.53
CA THR A 781 33.28 -9.70 49.87
C THR A 781 33.86 -9.77 51.28
N ALA A 782 34.90 -8.98 51.55
CA ALA A 782 35.50 -8.88 52.88
C ALA A 782 34.64 -8.10 53.89
N ALA A 783 33.48 -7.56 53.48
CA ALA A 783 32.60 -6.74 54.29
C ALA A 783 31.17 -7.29 54.29
N ALA A 784 30.36 -6.81 55.25
CA ALA A 784 28.95 -7.10 55.24
C ALA A 784 28.25 -6.30 54.13
N LEU A 785 27.34 -6.94 53.37
CA LEU A 785 26.57 -6.30 52.30
C LEU A 785 25.20 -5.83 52.83
N ASP A 786 24.81 -4.61 52.49
CA ASP A 786 23.44 -4.12 52.67
C ASP A 786 22.54 -4.70 51.57
N LEU A 787 21.68 -5.65 51.96
CA LEU A 787 20.81 -6.37 51.04
C LEU A 787 19.66 -5.50 50.51
N SER A 788 19.38 -4.33 51.08
CA SER A 788 18.34 -3.43 50.57
C SER A 788 18.62 -2.91 49.16
N LEU A 789 19.88 -3.01 48.71
CA LEU A 789 20.30 -2.65 47.36
C LEU A 789 20.04 -3.77 46.33
N TYR A 790 19.66 -4.98 46.78
CA TYR A 790 19.65 -6.18 45.95
C TYR A 790 18.24 -6.69 45.70
N THR A 791 18.02 -7.20 44.50
CA THR A 791 16.76 -7.80 44.08
C THR A 791 17.04 -9.08 43.29
N VAL A 792 16.32 -10.16 43.58
CA VAL A 792 16.33 -11.38 42.77
C VAL A 792 15.09 -11.39 41.88
N LYS A 793 15.26 -11.69 40.59
CA LYS A 793 14.15 -11.74 39.62
C LYS A 793 14.12 -13.07 38.89
N LEU A 794 12.90 -13.55 38.65
CA LEU A 794 12.60 -14.71 37.83
C LEU A 794 11.99 -14.24 36.51
N TYR A 795 12.38 -14.87 35.41
CA TYR A 795 11.91 -14.61 34.06
C TYR A 795 11.43 -15.94 33.46
N SER A 796 10.13 -16.18 33.56
CA SER A 796 9.59 -17.50 33.22
C SER A 796 9.42 -17.75 31.73
N ASN A 797 9.67 -18.97 31.26
CA ASN A 797 9.41 -19.46 29.90
C ASN A 797 9.89 -18.47 28.80
N GLY A 798 11.15 -18.05 28.87
CA GLY A 798 11.74 -17.09 27.90
C GLY A 798 11.26 -15.65 28.01
N ALA A 799 10.60 -15.25 29.10
CA ALA A 799 10.18 -13.86 29.29
C ALA A 799 11.36 -12.86 29.29
N SER A 800 11.15 -11.69 28.68
CA SER A 800 12.10 -10.56 28.72
C SER A 800 11.83 -9.58 29.88
N THR A 801 10.70 -9.75 30.58
CA THR A 801 10.31 -9.01 31.78
C THR A 801 10.13 -9.96 32.95
N ALA A 802 10.52 -9.55 34.16
CA ALA A 802 10.45 -10.43 35.32
C ALA A 802 9.01 -10.82 35.67
N THR A 803 8.77 -12.12 35.78
CA THR A 803 7.48 -12.71 36.18
C THR A 803 7.30 -12.71 37.69
N ASN A 804 8.40 -12.84 38.44
CA ASN A 804 8.44 -12.65 39.88
C ASN A 804 9.67 -11.85 40.31
N THR A 805 9.54 -11.12 41.41
CA THR A 805 10.61 -10.25 41.94
C THR A 805 10.63 -10.37 43.47
N GLN A 806 11.82 -10.57 44.02
CA GLN A 806 12.09 -10.57 45.46
C GLN A 806 13.10 -9.46 45.77
N VAL A 807 12.60 -8.39 46.38
CA VAL A 807 13.48 -7.36 46.97
C VAL A 807 14.07 -7.92 48.27
N LEU A 808 15.38 -7.79 48.44
CA LEU A 808 16.07 -8.25 49.64
C LEU A 808 16.17 -7.12 50.68
N SER A 809 16.49 -7.47 51.92
CA SER A 809 16.63 -6.50 53.01
C SER A 809 17.54 -7.04 54.10
N GLY A 810 18.07 -6.14 54.94
CA GLY A 810 18.96 -6.49 56.04
C GLY A 810 20.43 -6.50 55.62
N THR A 811 21.26 -7.21 56.36
CA THR A 811 22.71 -7.24 56.14
C THR A 811 23.20 -8.67 56.08
N LEU A 812 24.01 -9.00 55.06
CA LEU A 812 24.64 -10.31 54.91
C LEU A 812 26.13 -10.18 55.24
N ALA A 813 26.60 -10.87 56.29
CA ALA A 813 28.00 -10.82 56.70
C ALA A 813 28.95 -11.34 55.61
N ALA A 814 30.21 -10.95 55.67
CA ALA A 814 31.27 -11.49 54.80
C ALA A 814 31.33 -13.02 54.91
N GLY A 815 31.33 -13.72 53.79
CA GLY A 815 31.36 -15.19 53.74
C GLY A 815 30.07 -15.89 54.16
N ALA A 816 28.98 -15.16 54.44
CA ALA A 816 27.70 -15.74 54.77
C ALA A 816 26.84 -16.01 53.52
N THR A 817 25.86 -16.90 53.66
CA THR A 817 24.87 -17.20 52.62
C THR A 817 23.45 -16.81 53.03
N LEU A 818 22.58 -16.62 52.03
CA LEU A 818 21.15 -16.39 52.19
C LEU A 818 20.38 -17.33 51.27
N VAL A 819 19.42 -18.07 51.82
CA VAL A 819 18.61 -19.04 51.07
C VAL A 819 17.22 -18.47 50.79
N LEU A 820 16.78 -18.54 49.53
CA LEU A 820 15.39 -18.32 49.13
C LEU A 820 14.78 -19.67 48.79
N SER A 821 13.60 -19.98 49.34
CA SER A 821 12.99 -21.30 49.26
C SER A 821 11.52 -21.24 48.90
N ASN A 822 11.02 -22.31 48.28
CA ASN A 822 9.62 -22.40 47.88
C ASN A 822 8.73 -22.62 49.11
N SER A 823 7.57 -21.98 49.15
CA SER A 823 6.61 -22.14 50.26
C SER A 823 6.19 -23.59 50.52
N GLY A 824 6.17 -24.44 49.48
CA GLY A 824 5.85 -25.87 49.56
C GLY A 824 7.04 -26.80 49.77
N ALA A 825 8.28 -26.29 49.84
CA ALA A 825 9.46 -27.15 49.99
C ALA A 825 9.49 -27.88 51.34
N THR A 826 10.06 -29.08 51.38
CA THR A 826 10.26 -29.83 52.61
C THR A 826 11.34 -29.19 53.49
N ALA A 827 11.39 -29.54 54.79
CA ALA A 827 12.26 -28.91 55.78
C ALA A 827 13.76 -28.85 55.38
N PRO A 828 14.37 -29.85 54.72
CA PRO A 828 15.78 -29.78 54.30
C PRO A 828 16.11 -28.64 53.31
N PHE A 829 15.13 -28.15 52.56
CA PHE A 829 15.28 -27.04 51.60
C PHE A 829 14.92 -25.68 52.20
N LYS A 830 14.63 -25.65 53.51
CA LYS A 830 14.28 -24.45 54.29
C LYS A 830 15.13 -24.36 55.56
N PRO A 831 16.47 -24.27 55.44
CA PRO A 831 17.32 -24.06 56.60
C PRO A 831 16.90 -22.80 57.37
N ALA A 832 17.21 -22.75 58.66
CA ALA A 832 16.86 -21.62 59.52
C ALA A 832 17.40 -20.30 58.94
N GLY A 833 16.54 -19.29 58.83
CA GLY A 833 16.88 -18.00 58.21
C GLY A 833 16.56 -17.88 56.72
N SER A 834 15.99 -18.93 56.09
CA SER A 834 15.52 -18.85 54.70
C SER A 834 14.37 -17.86 54.51
N ILE A 835 14.35 -17.18 53.36
CA ILE A 835 13.22 -16.37 52.91
C ILE A 835 12.31 -17.24 52.03
N VAL A 836 11.01 -17.29 52.35
CA VAL A 836 10.03 -17.93 51.46
C VAL A 836 9.72 -16.98 50.30
N SER A 837 9.93 -17.41 49.06
CA SER A 837 9.77 -16.54 47.89
C SER A 837 9.20 -17.27 46.67
N SER A 838 8.49 -16.54 45.80
CA SER A 838 7.98 -17.07 44.54
C SER A 838 8.99 -17.02 43.40
N VAL A 839 10.14 -16.35 43.56
CA VAL A 839 11.20 -16.34 42.52
C VAL A 839 11.83 -17.71 42.30
N VAL A 840 11.61 -18.66 43.22
CA VAL A 840 12.07 -20.06 43.05
C VAL A 840 11.02 -20.98 42.44
N ASN A 841 9.95 -20.43 41.86
CA ASN A 841 8.94 -21.20 41.14
C ASN A 841 9.39 -21.55 39.70
N TYR A 842 10.68 -21.75 39.47
CA TYR A 842 11.24 -22.11 38.16
C TYR A 842 11.11 -23.60 37.84
N ASN A 843 11.20 -24.04 36.58
CA ASN A 843 11.09 -25.43 36.13
C ASN A 843 12.08 -25.81 35.01
N GLY A 844 13.31 -25.29 35.09
CA GLY A 844 14.44 -25.69 34.25
C GLY A 844 14.68 -24.79 33.04
N ASP A 845 13.64 -24.16 32.50
CA ASP A 845 13.66 -23.28 31.32
C ASP A 845 13.51 -21.78 31.66
N ASP A 846 13.50 -21.44 32.96
CA ASP A 846 13.37 -20.06 33.44
C ASP A 846 14.71 -19.41 33.84
N ALA A 847 14.89 -18.14 33.47
CA ALA A 847 16.09 -17.39 33.84
C ALA A 847 15.93 -16.68 35.19
N LEU A 848 17.03 -16.52 35.92
CA LEU A 848 17.13 -15.79 37.18
C LEU A 848 18.22 -14.71 37.07
N THR A 849 18.00 -13.56 37.72
CA THR A 849 19.04 -12.54 37.91
C THR A 849 19.14 -12.10 39.37
N ILE A 850 20.35 -11.71 39.79
CA ILE A 850 20.57 -10.82 40.93
C ILE A 850 20.87 -9.44 40.37
N GLU A 851 20.15 -8.43 40.84
CA GLU A 851 20.35 -7.04 40.47
C GLU A 851 20.71 -6.20 41.70
N LYS A 852 21.74 -5.35 41.57
CA LYS A 852 22.11 -4.33 42.56
C LYS A 852 21.76 -2.97 42.01
N SER A 853 20.86 -2.26 42.67
CA SER A 853 20.35 -0.95 42.23
C SER A 853 19.90 -0.96 40.76
N GLY A 854 19.26 -2.04 40.32
CA GLY A 854 18.76 -2.24 38.96
C GLY A 854 19.79 -2.71 37.92
N THR A 855 21.04 -2.95 38.32
CA THR A 855 22.09 -3.51 37.43
C THR A 855 22.29 -4.99 37.71
N VAL A 856 22.24 -5.85 36.68
CA VAL A 856 22.51 -7.29 36.83
C VAL A 856 23.96 -7.53 37.26
N ILE A 857 24.13 -8.28 38.34
CA ILE A 857 25.44 -8.66 38.89
C ILE A 857 25.68 -10.17 38.85
N ASP A 858 24.62 -10.97 38.68
CA ASP A 858 24.71 -12.39 38.45
C ASP A 858 23.45 -12.94 37.76
N ARG A 859 23.55 -14.12 37.14
CA ARG A 859 22.43 -14.80 36.49
C ARG A 859 22.52 -16.33 36.51
N ILE A 860 21.36 -16.96 36.29
CA ILE A 860 21.21 -18.34 35.82
C ILE A 860 20.29 -18.28 34.60
N GLY A 861 20.64 -18.94 33.49
CA GLY A 861 19.87 -18.84 32.25
C GLY A 861 20.09 -17.53 31.48
N GLN A 862 19.30 -17.33 30.44
CA GLN A 862 19.36 -16.17 29.54
C GLN A 862 18.00 -15.46 29.48
N VAL A 863 17.97 -14.19 29.84
CA VAL A 863 16.72 -13.39 29.83
C VAL A 863 16.25 -13.21 28.38
N GLY A 864 14.96 -13.45 28.13
CA GLY A 864 14.36 -13.32 26.80
C GLY A 864 14.55 -14.53 25.88
N VAL A 865 15.10 -15.64 26.37
CA VAL A 865 15.32 -16.88 25.59
C VAL A 865 14.72 -18.07 26.32
N ASP A 866 13.91 -18.84 25.62
CA ASP A 866 13.38 -20.13 26.06
C ASP A 866 14.29 -21.27 25.53
N PRO A 867 14.97 -22.05 26.40
CA PRO A 867 15.82 -23.17 25.99
C PRO A 867 15.03 -24.46 25.66
N GLY A 868 13.70 -24.42 25.71
CA GLY A 868 12.81 -25.57 25.50
C GLY A 868 12.37 -26.18 26.81
N ASN A 869 13.23 -26.99 27.45
CA ASN A 869 12.92 -27.61 28.76
C ASN A 869 14.00 -27.37 29.82
N GLU A 870 15.24 -27.12 29.39
CA GLU A 870 16.40 -27.05 30.28
C GLU A 870 17.56 -26.32 29.60
N TRP A 871 18.32 -25.51 30.34
CA TRP A 871 19.72 -25.26 29.96
C TRP A 871 20.57 -26.46 30.34
N LYS A 872 21.28 -27.02 29.36
CA LYS A 872 22.06 -28.23 29.53
C LYS A 872 23.36 -28.21 28.76
N SER A 873 24.42 -28.67 29.42
CA SER A 873 25.74 -28.88 28.82
C SER A 873 26.40 -30.10 29.46
N GLY A 874 26.63 -31.13 28.64
CA GLY A 874 27.05 -32.44 29.14
C GLY A 874 26.04 -33.05 30.12
N ALA A 875 26.52 -33.40 31.31
CA ALA A 875 25.69 -33.99 32.38
C ALA A 875 24.98 -32.93 33.25
N ILE A 876 25.38 -31.66 33.14
CA ILE A 876 24.87 -30.57 33.96
C ILE A 876 23.59 -30.04 33.33
N SER A 877 22.52 -30.05 34.12
CA SER A 877 21.22 -29.51 33.71
C SER A 877 20.63 -28.61 34.79
N THR A 878 19.85 -27.62 34.38
CA THR A 878 18.96 -26.86 35.25
C THR A 878 17.72 -27.66 35.65
N LEU A 879 17.23 -28.57 34.80
CA LEU A 879 16.06 -29.39 35.07
C LEU A 879 16.37 -30.58 35.98
N ASN A 880 15.60 -30.72 37.07
CA ASN A 880 15.64 -31.84 38.02
C ASN A 880 17.03 -32.10 38.64
N GLN A 881 17.82 -31.06 38.88
CA GLN A 881 19.16 -31.17 39.47
C GLN A 881 19.44 -30.10 40.53
N THR A 882 20.38 -30.43 41.42
CA THR A 882 21.07 -29.45 42.27
C THR A 882 22.37 -29.04 41.61
N LEU A 883 22.52 -27.74 41.38
CA LEU A 883 23.70 -27.10 40.81
C LEU A 883 24.40 -26.29 41.90
N ARG A 884 25.70 -26.53 42.08
CA ARG A 884 26.58 -25.76 42.95
C ARG A 884 27.55 -24.94 42.13
N ARG A 885 27.76 -23.70 42.54
CA ARG A 885 28.77 -22.86 41.93
C ARG A 885 30.15 -23.47 42.17
N LYS A 886 30.98 -23.54 41.12
CA LYS A 886 32.35 -24.05 41.22
C LYS A 886 33.18 -23.18 42.17
N PRO A 887 34.04 -23.75 43.03
CA PRO A 887 34.83 -22.99 44.00
C PRO A 887 35.76 -21.92 43.37
N GLU A 888 36.13 -22.08 42.10
CA GLU A 888 36.98 -21.13 41.37
C GLU A 888 36.23 -19.86 40.93
N VAL A 889 34.89 -19.87 40.99
CA VAL A 889 34.05 -18.73 40.60
C VAL A 889 33.94 -17.76 41.78
N LYS A 890 34.52 -16.56 41.61
CA LYS A 890 34.63 -15.54 42.66
C LYS A 890 33.69 -14.34 42.48
N ALA A 891 32.95 -14.29 41.37
CA ALA A 891 31.97 -13.24 41.07
C ALA A 891 30.90 -13.77 40.09
N GLY A 892 29.75 -13.11 40.07
CA GLY A 892 28.62 -13.46 39.20
C GLY A 892 28.78 -13.05 37.73
N ASP A 893 27.96 -13.65 36.87
CA ASP A 893 27.83 -13.33 35.45
C ASP A 893 26.85 -12.16 35.25
N ARG A 894 27.39 -11.01 34.83
CA ARG A 894 26.66 -9.74 34.79
C ARG A 894 25.87 -9.49 33.50
N ASN A 895 25.95 -10.37 32.50
CA ASN A 895 25.32 -10.12 31.20
C ASN A 895 24.12 -11.04 30.96
N PRO A 896 22.88 -10.60 31.28
CA PRO A 896 21.69 -11.44 31.16
C PRO A 896 21.32 -11.82 29.72
N LEU A 897 21.92 -11.16 28.71
CA LEU A 897 21.55 -11.32 27.30
C LEU A 897 22.46 -12.28 26.53
N LEU A 898 23.58 -12.75 27.10
CA LEU A 898 24.47 -13.70 26.42
C LEU A 898 23.90 -15.14 26.47
N PRO A 899 24.26 -16.04 25.54
CA PRO A 899 24.00 -17.46 25.71
C PRO A 899 24.48 -17.97 27.06
N PHE A 900 23.70 -18.84 27.70
CA PHE A 900 24.01 -19.41 29.00
C PHE A 900 24.35 -20.89 28.85
N ASP A 901 25.59 -21.24 29.20
CA ASP A 901 26.03 -22.63 29.34
C ASP A 901 26.24 -22.93 30.84
N PRO A 902 25.43 -23.82 31.46
CA PRO A 902 25.55 -24.11 32.88
C PRO A 902 26.89 -24.78 33.24
N ALA A 903 27.52 -25.52 32.33
CA ALA A 903 28.78 -26.22 32.61
C ALA A 903 29.98 -25.28 32.75
N GLU A 904 29.87 -24.01 32.39
CA GLU A 904 30.96 -23.03 32.55
C GLU A 904 31.23 -22.76 34.04
N GLN A 905 30.19 -22.46 34.81
CA GLN A 905 30.31 -21.94 36.18
C GLN A 905 29.69 -22.85 37.25
N TRP A 906 28.93 -23.88 36.85
CA TRP A 906 28.19 -24.76 37.75
C TRP A 906 28.72 -26.20 37.70
N GLY A 907 28.52 -26.94 38.78
CA GLY A 907 28.89 -28.35 38.93
C GLY A 907 28.16 -28.99 40.10
N PRO A 908 28.62 -30.15 40.61
CA PRO A 908 29.80 -30.91 40.17
C PRO A 908 29.62 -31.57 38.78
N ALA A 909 30.74 -31.97 38.17
CA ALA A 909 30.75 -32.61 36.84
C ALA A 909 29.99 -33.95 36.81
N VAL A 910 29.85 -34.60 37.97
CA VAL A 910 28.93 -35.71 38.18
C VAL A 910 27.66 -35.13 38.84
N PRO A 911 26.48 -35.22 38.20
CA PRO A 911 25.26 -34.63 38.73
C PRO A 911 24.94 -35.16 40.12
N LEU A 912 24.51 -34.24 41.00
CA LEU A 912 23.97 -34.62 42.29
C LEU A 912 22.58 -35.28 42.09
N PRO A 913 22.20 -36.26 42.92
CA PRO A 913 20.84 -36.78 42.92
C PRO A 913 19.80 -35.66 43.05
N ILE A 914 18.63 -35.84 42.43
CA ILE A 914 17.48 -34.96 42.69
C ILE A 914 17.21 -34.90 44.20
N ASP A 915 16.76 -33.74 44.68
CA ASP A 915 16.51 -33.48 46.11
C ASP A 915 17.78 -33.45 46.99
N THR A 916 18.95 -33.13 46.42
CA THR A 916 20.16 -32.89 47.22
C THR A 916 20.16 -31.47 47.80
N SER A 917 20.12 -31.34 49.13
CA SER A 917 20.06 -30.04 49.84
C SER A 917 21.15 -29.85 50.91
N ASP A 918 22.12 -30.75 50.98
CA ASP A 918 23.16 -30.78 52.03
C ASP A 918 24.18 -29.63 51.94
N GLY A 919 24.14 -28.83 50.87
CA GLY A 919 24.99 -27.66 50.66
C GLY A 919 24.40 -26.35 51.19
N LEU A 920 23.07 -26.28 51.39
CA LEU A 920 22.41 -25.04 51.76
C LEU A 920 22.85 -24.54 53.14
N GLY A 921 23.17 -23.25 53.22
CA GLY A 921 23.66 -22.57 54.40
C GLY A 921 25.19 -22.43 54.45
N SER A 922 25.92 -22.87 53.42
CA SER A 922 27.37 -22.72 53.36
C SER A 922 27.91 -22.73 51.92
N HIS A 923 28.88 -21.86 51.63
CA HIS A 923 29.61 -21.88 50.37
C HIS A 923 31.10 -21.66 50.63
N THR A 924 31.97 -22.32 49.86
CA THR A 924 33.42 -22.18 49.94
C THR A 924 33.97 -21.80 48.57
N VAL A 925 34.78 -20.74 48.54
CA VAL A 925 35.54 -20.30 47.37
C VAL A 925 37.03 -20.63 47.58
N ASN A 926 37.71 -21.06 46.52
CA ASN A 926 39.14 -21.44 46.51
C ASN A 926 40.08 -20.25 46.49
#